data_AF-A0A8R1E887-F1
#
_entry.id   AF-A0A8R1E887-F1
#
_cell.length_a   1.000
_cell.length_b   1.000
_cell.length_c   1.000
_cell.angle_alpha   90.00
_cell.angle_beta   90.00
_cell.angle_gamma   90.00
#
_symmetry.space_group_name_H-M   'P 1'
#
loop_
_entity.id
_entity.type
_entity.pdbx_description
1 polymer ?
#
loop_
_entity_poly.entity_id
_entity_poly.type
_entity_poly.pdbx_seq_one_letter_code
_entity_poly.pdbx_strand_id
1 'polypeptide(L)'
;MGRSDELQLTYSTLNNKVHMDRSYTGKCRRKRNNNEELKNPVGAILGCNLQKNKSFTPAFSLVLFAIIVLLQSFNSVKANDEVQSFRDVEKMTASLAQLMNAIDLQNEVYRDSTIMKKVISEALDIENVGLFDVINKENIGNVKKALEVLDSLGTQKINASMGIAMALNELIFETGFTFPDNPMSELVDKLNAVDFPLDKYQELLNTAESNTNNIKISLTNDTFVQESRKSSENTLSAIRQLAKHVATTINDENHKYLATYSDGYARLFSYNIEYYKKLTDGTYLNMTTRILDNYVKTTTLIKSMLELNSKRDITKDFHEVYELVNTTAKISEKNYLIGFLQKSNDLFLLSNELEDDRLKSLLNNGKSLAVLKNLLSPVLKFWFQFANAENVWPKDARSLLSNLIWQNLIRIRKLDELNKHALSSIANVNTTLHKLIPIPYVAYSTLEGVPLFLKEYKIFAEALTNFQSLLKEFVNEIGIVEARLKSEDDTKFLDKAKQFYNSDDKVLPFVIRLKSHMSTFSQHKESFQTKITHAWNTLTEENFRLILDIVEAPRKLKLDIHNIVKLHDFVHTLSPLSEIENVVINNLTEVLLAVKRKLNESSKLGDKFKKEIEETKGFRRLTDFTWAREASIQLACSQRALNFYQREDLPQIVYKFSENGKIIRDRVDAMSEKPEILSGWSNISVFKQMVPNFLKEVEKLSFIYPMKEKSLKSFGDVLSSLDTVTPPQIDYSMWQFVLSFLASTHIGQVDDFVYVKKSLDDVADLQYALLRRKNLLSGLLAQADKSFKELFKEEQSTDWMSWALVGIGFFVIVVLIVLVVVIFWMWFISRKGAAKAKKSKGAGSSDSR
;
A
#
# COMPACT_ATOMS: atom_id res chain seq x y z
N MET A 1 23.53 41.63 -16.33
CA MET A 1 22.67 42.20 -15.27
C MET A 1 22.12 40.99 -14.50
N GLY A 2 22.43 40.70 -13.25
CA GLY A 2 23.00 41.52 -12.16
C GLY A 2 21.95 41.62 -11.04
N ARG A 3 22.19 41.22 -9.79
CA ARG A 3 23.47 40.97 -9.07
C ARG A 3 23.70 39.50 -8.68
N SER A 4 24.97 39.18 -8.39
CA SER A 4 25.43 38.09 -7.52
C SER A 4 25.87 38.69 -6.17
N ASP A 5 26.37 37.85 -5.26
CA ASP A 5 27.18 38.21 -4.08
C ASP A 5 26.36 38.84 -2.91
N GLU A 6 26.57 38.55 -1.62
CA GLU A 6 27.42 37.61 -0.86
C GLU A 6 26.81 37.50 0.60
N LEU A 7 27.28 36.83 1.67
CA LEU A 7 28.54 36.14 2.04
C LEU A 7 28.31 35.14 3.23
N GLN A 8 29.09 34.05 3.29
CA GLN A 8 29.61 33.34 4.48
C GLN A 8 28.76 32.54 5.50
N LEU A 9 29.44 31.54 6.10
CA LEU A 9 29.08 30.77 7.30
C LEU A 9 29.33 31.56 8.58
N THR A 10 28.65 31.22 9.68
CA THR A 10 29.29 31.25 11.02
C THR A 10 28.73 30.17 11.95
N TYR A 11 29.59 29.58 12.78
CA TYR A 11 29.27 28.51 13.73
C TYR A 11 29.85 28.93 15.11
N SER A 12 29.03 29.36 16.07
CA SER A 12 29.48 29.48 17.49
C SER A 12 28.37 29.70 18.52
N THR A 13 28.40 28.85 19.54
CA THR A 13 27.77 28.85 20.88
C THR A 13 27.58 30.17 21.63
N LEU A 14 26.42 30.30 22.32
CA LEU A 14 26.22 30.81 23.71
C LEU A 14 24.76 30.49 24.12
N ASN A 15 24.35 29.74 25.16
CA ASN A 15 24.90 29.23 26.44
C ASN A 15 24.56 30.07 27.70
N ASN A 16 23.40 29.76 28.31
CA ASN A 16 23.04 29.90 29.73
C ASN A 16 21.82 28.97 29.98
N LYS A 17 21.69 28.08 30.99
CA LYS A 17 21.94 28.12 32.46
C LYS A 17 21.02 29.10 33.22
N VAL A 18 20.40 28.77 34.36
CA VAL A 18 20.18 27.49 35.08
C VAL A 18 18.99 27.70 36.06
N HIS A 19 18.04 26.77 36.25
CA HIS A 19 17.92 25.91 37.46
C HIS A 19 16.63 25.06 37.37
N MET A 20 16.68 23.77 37.73
CA MET A 20 16.05 23.25 38.96
C MET A 20 16.48 21.79 39.22
N ASP A 21 16.20 21.29 40.43
CA ASP A 21 17.02 20.27 41.08
C ASP A 21 16.50 18.83 41.08
N ARG A 22 17.37 17.90 41.50
CA ARG A 22 17.10 16.45 41.58
C ARG A 22 16.75 15.97 42.99
N SER A 23 15.77 15.07 43.08
CA SER A 23 15.80 13.91 43.99
C SER A 23 15.19 12.70 43.25
N TYR A 24 15.87 11.56 43.09
CA TYR A 24 16.08 10.45 44.07
C TYR A 24 14.75 9.87 44.62
N THR A 25 14.43 8.57 44.62
CA THR A 25 14.93 7.29 44.01
C THR A 25 13.87 6.20 44.33
N GLY A 26 13.76 5.01 43.71
CA GLY A 26 14.46 4.38 42.57
C GLY A 26 14.35 2.83 42.59
N LYS A 27 14.73 2.17 41.49
CA LYS A 27 15.11 0.74 41.34
C LYS A 27 14.13 -0.39 41.77
N CYS A 28 13.67 -1.18 40.80
CA CYS A 28 13.47 -2.64 40.94
C CYS A 28 14.52 -3.39 40.09
N ARG A 29 14.98 -4.59 40.49
CA ARG A 29 16.02 -5.36 39.77
C ARG A 29 15.72 -6.86 39.66
N ARG A 30 15.91 -7.38 38.44
CA ARG A 30 15.96 -8.81 37.99
C ARG A 30 17.03 -9.64 38.76
N LYS A 31 17.11 -10.99 38.79
CA LYS A 31 16.45 -12.12 38.03
C LYS A 31 16.80 -13.51 38.66
N ARG A 32 16.14 -14.59 38.17
CA ARG A 32 16.57 -16.04 38.07
C ARG A 32 16.51 -16.93 39.35
N ASN A 33 15.81 -18.09 39.38
CA ASN A 33 16.10 -19.44 38.79
C ASN A 33 17.36 -20.12 39.43
N ASN A 34 17.42 -21.41 39.84
CA ASN A 34 16.59 -22.62 39.61
C ASN A 34 16.81 -23.70 40.72
N ASN A 35 15.87 -24.67 40.86
CA ASN A 35 15.99 -26.04 41.45
C ASN A 35 16.44 -26.16 42.95
N GLU A 36 16.35 -27.29 43.69
CA GLU A 36 16.05 -28.71 43.37
C GLU A 36 15.39 -29.51 44.56
N GLU A 37 14.73 -30.62 44.20
CA GLU A 37 14.21 -31.83 44.90
C GLU A 37 14.15 -32.14 46.44
N LEU A 38 12.98 -32.70 46.83
CA LEU A 38 12.66 -33.87 47.71
C LEU A 38 12.64 -33.87 49.28
N LYS A 39 11.60 -34.61 49.77
CA LYS A 39 11.44 -35.44 51.02
C LYS A 39 10.84 -34.86 52.34
N ASN A 40 9.66 -35.40 52.67
CA ASN A 40 9.03 -35.62 54.00
C ASN A 40 9.79 -36.72 54.82
N PRO A 41 9.47 -37.09 56.11
CA PRO A 41 8.22 -36.85 56.88
C PRO A 41 8.30 -36.58 58.43
N VAL A 42 7.15 -36.17 58.99
CA VAL A 42 6.47 -36.51 60.29
C VAL A 42 7.25 -37.14 61.47
N GLY A 43 7.03 -36.63 62.70
CA GLY A 43 7.23 -37.39 63.96
C GLY A 43 6.79 -36.71 65.28
N ALA A 44 6.05 -37.45 66.13
CA ALA A 44 5.63 -37.21 67.55
C ALA A 44 4.83 -35.91 67.90
N ILE A 45 3.74 -35.84 68.70
CA ILE A 45 2.93 -36.70 69.62
C ILE A 45 3.03 -36.37 71.14
N LEU A 46 1.88 -35.88 71.67
CA LEU A 46 1.34 -35.85 73.06
C LEU A 46 2.05 -35.08 74.20
N GLY A 47 1.23 -34.24 74.88
CA GLY A 47 1.48 -33.64 76.20
C GLY A 47 0.16 -33.18 76.86
N CYS A 48 -0.23 -33.84 77.94
CA CYS A 48 -1.45 -33.61 78.75
C CYS A 48 -1.27 -32.45 79.77
N ASN A 49 -2.26 -31.85 80.45
CA ASN A 49 -3.75 -31.74 80.39
C ASN A 49 -4.17 -30.80 81.59
N LEU A 50 -5.48 -30.54 81.82
CA LEU A 50 -6.10 -29.91 83.02
C LEU A 50 -6.01 -28.35 83.09
N GLN A 51 -6.97 -27.59 83.66
CA GLN A 51 -8.30 -27.93 84.19
C GLN A 51 -9.35 -26.80 84.11
N LYS A 52 -10.62 -27.23 84.21
CA LYS A 52 -11.91 -26.51 84.35
C LYS A 52 -11.88 -25.12 85.03
N ASN A 53 -12.81 -24.26 84.59
CA ASN A 53 -13.73 -23.60 85.55
C ASN A 53 -15.17 -23.48 84.96
N LYS A 54 -16.17 -23.09 85.78
CA LYS A 54 -17.62 -23.27 85.48
C LYS A 54 -18.41 -21.97 85.23
N SER A 55 -19.58 -22.18 84.60
CA SER A 55 -20.81 -21.36 84.59
C SER A 55 -20.77 -19.93 84.03
N PHE A 56 -21.45 -19.73 82.90
CA PHE A 56 -22.18 -18.50 82.56
C PHE A 56 -23.60 -18.87 82.05
N THR A 57 -24.52 -17.91 82.02
CA THR A 57 -25.98 -18.14 82.09
C THR A 57 -26.71 -18.32 80.75
N PRO A 58 -27.85 -19.04 80.71
CA PRO A 58 -28.59 -19.35 79.48
C PRO A 58 -29.23 -18.13 78.81
N ALA A 59 -29.40 -17.01 79.52
CA ALA A 59 -29.90 -15.75 78.96
C ALA A 59 -29.06 -15.27 77.77
N PHE A 60 -27.72 -15.44 77.84
CA PHE A 60 -26.83 -15.06 76.74
C PHE A 60 -27.04 -15.93 75.50
N SER A 61 -27.38 -17.21 75.67
CA SER A 61 -27.69 -18.10 74.55
C SER A 61 -29.02 -17.74 73.89
N LEU A 62 -30.04 -17.33 74.66
CA LEU A 62 -31.31 -16.86 74.12
C LEU A 62 -31.18 -15.52 73.39
N VAL A 63 -30.42 -14.58 73.94
CA VAL A 63 -30.11 -13.31 73.26
C VAL A 63 -29.28 -13.54 71.99
N LEU A 64 -28.28 -14.43 72.03
CA LEU A 64 -27.49 -14.76 70.84
C LEU A 64 -28.35 -15.48 69.78
N PHE A 65 -29.25 -16.38 70.17
CA PHE A 65 -30.16 -17.04 69.22
C PHE A 65 -31.20 -16.07 68.65
N ALA A 66 -31.73 -15.14 69.45
CA ALA A 66 -32.59 -14.07 68.97
C ALA A 66 -31.85 -13.11 68.01
N ILE A 67 -30.59 -12.78 68.29
CA ILE A 67 -29.74 -11.98 67.39
C ILE A 67 -29.43 -12.75 66.10
N ILE A 68 -29.17 -14.07 66.16
CA ILE A 68 -28.96 -14.90 64.97
C ILE A 68 -30.23 -15.01 64.13
N VAL A 69 -31.40 -15.21 64.74
CA VAL A 69 -32.69 -15.25 64.04
C VAL A 69 -33.06 -13.87 63.46
N LEU A 70 -32.78 -12.78 64.19
CA LEU A 70 -32.95 -11.41 63.67
C LEU A 70 -31.97 -11.13 62.52
N LEU A 71 -30.71 -11.53 62.61
CA LEU A 71 -29.73 -11.40 61.52
C LEU A 71 -30.11 -12.28 60.31
N GLN A 72 -30.70 -13.46 60.52
CA GLN A 72 -31.27 -14.28 59.43
C GLN A 72 -32.51 -13.61 58.80
N SER A 73 -33.35 -12.93 59.60
CA SER A 73 -34.47 -12.15 59.05
C SER A 73 -34.01 -10.87 58.32
N PHE A 74 -32.95 -10.20 58.78
CA PHE A 74 -32.38 -9.04 58.08
C PHE A 74 -31.53 -9.44 56.87
N ASN A 75 -30.95 -10.63 56.85
CA ASN A 75 -30.39 -11.24 55.62
C ASN A 75 -31.47 -11.80 54.69
N SER A 76 -32.77 -11.62 55.01
CA SER A 76 -33.88 -11.81 54.06
C SER A 76 -34.29 -10.51 53.34
N VAL A 77 -33.44 -9.48 53.37
CA VAL A 77 -33.44 -8.45 52.32
C VAL A 77 -33.36 -9.17 50.98
N LYS A 78 -34.46 -9.13 50.22
CA LYS A 78 -34.48 -9.58 48.83
C LYS A 78 -33.47 -8.73 48.06
N ALA A 79 -32.39 -9.37 47.61
CA ALA A 79 -31.62 -8.83 46.50
C ALA A 79 -32.57 -8.82 45.28
N ASN A 80 -33.11 -7.64 44.96
CA ASN A 80 -33.88 -7.45 43.74
C ASN A 80 -32.97 -7.77 42.53
N ASP A 81 -33.55 -8.45 41.54
CA ASP A 81 -33.09 -8.66 40.16
C ASP A 81 -31.58 -8.71 39.93
N GLU A 82 -31.04 -9.91 39.66
CA GLU A 82 -29.61 -10.13 39.42
C GLU A 82 -29.07 -9.23 38.29
N VAL A 83 -28.36 -8.18 38.69
CA VAL A 83 -27.52 -7.36 37.82
C VAL A 83 -26.31 -8.18 37.40
N GLN A 84 -26.20 -8.49 36.12
CA GLN A 84 -24.94 -8.96 35.55
C GLN A 84 -24.04 -7.76 35.23
N SER A 85 -22.76 -7.85 35.57
CA SER A 85 -21.79 -6.86 35.08
C SER A 85 -21.53 -7.11 33.60
N PHE A 86 -21.14 -6.07 32.86
CA PHE A 86 -20.87 -6.20 31.43
C PHE A 86 -19.91 -7.35 31.09
N ARG A 87 -18.83 -7.53 31.87
CA ARG A 87 -17.84 -8.59 31.66
C ARG A 87 -18.42 -10.01 31.83
N ASP A 88 -19.48 -10.14 32.63
CA ASP A 88 -20.22 -11.40 32.77
C ASP A 88 -21.04 -11.69 31.51
N VAL A 89 -21.67 -10.66 30.95
CA VAL A 89 -22.43 -10.72 29.68
C VAL A 89 -21.49 -11.00 28.50
N GLU A 90 -20.32 -10.33 28.43
CA GLU A 90 -19.27 -10.63 27.44
C GLU A 90 -18.87 -12.11 27.49
N LYS A 91 -18.42 -12.58 28.66
CA LYS A 91 -17.94 -13.97 28.82
C LYS A 91 -19.05 -14.97 28.47
N MET A 92 -20.26 -14.77 28.98
CA MET A 92 -21.41 -15.63 28.66
C MET A 92 -21.73 -15.65 27.17
N THR A 93 -21.65 -14.49 26.49
CA THR A 93 -21.85 -14.41 25.04
C THR A 93 -20.77 -15.20 24.29
N ALA A 94 -19.52 -15.15 24.74
CA ALA A 94 -18.41 -15.93 24.18
C ALA A 94 -18.64 -17.45 24.36
N SER A 95 -18.88 -17.90 25.60
CA SER A 95 -19.14 -19.30 25.93
C SER A 95 -20.32 -19.88 25.13
N LEU A 96 -21.39 -19.10 24.95
CA LEU A 96 -22.52 -19.50 24.13
C LEU A 96 -22.17 -19.51 22.64
N ALA A 97 -21.42 -18.52 22.12
CA ALA A 97 -21.01 -18.49 20.71
C ALA A 97 -20.20 -19.74 20.34
N GLN A 98 -19.23 -20.09 21.19
CA GLN A 98 -18.39 -21.29 21.10
C GLN A 98 -19.23 -22.57 21.20
N LEU A 99 -20.16 -22.65 22.16
CA LEU A 99 -21.03 -23.81 22.35
C LEU A 99 -21.93 -24.05 21.13
N MET A 100 -22.58 -23.00 20.61
CA MET A 100 -23.42 -23.15 19.42
C MET A 100 -22.57 -23.50 18.19
N ASN A 101 -21.35 -22.96 18.07
CA ASN A 101 -20.42 -23.36 17.01
C ASN A 101 -20.02 -24.84 17.14
N ALA A 102 -19.79 -25.35 18.35
CA ALA A 102 -19.43 -26.74 18.59
C ALA A 102 -20.56 -27.71 18.17
N ILE A 103 -21.80 -27.35 18.50
CA ILE A 103 -23.00 -28.11 18.10
C ILE A 103 -23.17 -28.09 16.57
N ASP A 104 -23.00 -26.92 15.93
CA ASP A 104 -23.13 -26.78 14.49
C ASP A 104 -22.02 -27.53 13.72
N LEU A 105 -20.76 -27.37 14.14
CA LEU A 105 -19.60 -28.07 13.57
C LEU A 105 -19.74 -29.60 13.68
N GLN A 106 -20.29 -30.10 14.78
CA GLN A 106 -20.61 -31.53 14.93
C GLN A 106 -21.69 -31.98 13.93
N ASN A 107 -22.77 -31.20 13.80
CA ASN A 107 -23.87 -31.52 12.90
C ASN A 107 -23.45 -31.48 11.42
N GLU A 108 -22.68 -30.48 11.01
CA GLU A 108 -22.22 -30.31 9.63
C GLU A 108 -21.24 -31.41 9.22
N VAL A 109 -20.19 -31.70 10.01
CA VAL A 109 -19.23 -32.77 9.66
C VAL A 109 -19.85 -34.16 9.79
N TYR A 110 -20.86 -34.35 10.65
CA TYR A 110 -21.66 -35.58 10.65
C TYR A 110 -22.49 -35.75 9.36
N ARG A 111 -23.06 -34.67 8.81
CA ARG A 111 -23.74 -34.70 7.51
C ARG A 111 -22.75 -35.02 6.38
N ASP A 112 -21.69 -34.22 6.25
CA ASP A 112 -20.70 -34.28 5.17
C ASP A 112 -19.27 -34.17 5.74
N SER A 113 -18.50 -35.27 5.69
CA SER A 113 -17.12 -35.29 6.19
C SER A 113 -16.16 -34.44 5.37
N THR A 114 -16.50 -34.06 4.13
CA THR A 114 -15.66 -33.18 3.29
C THR A 114 -15.60 -31.75 3.80
N ILE A 115 -16.58 -31.33 4.61
CA ILE A 115 -16.59 -30.04 5.30
C ILE A 115 -15.33 -29.85 6.16
N MET A 116 -14.71 -30.93 6.65
CA MET A 116 -13.45 -30.86 7.39
C MET A 116 -12.30 -30.19 6.60
N LYS A 117 -12.28 -30.26 5.25
CA LYS A 117 -11.30 -29.51 4.43
C LYS A 117 -11.52 -27.99 4.52
N LYS A 118 -12.77 -27.54 4.60
CA LYS A 118 -13.16 -26.13 4.78
C LYS A 118 -12.89 -25.64 6.21
N VAL A 119 -13.17 -26.47 7.20
CA VAL A 119 -12.85 -26.21 8.62
C VAL A 119 -11.35 -25.99 8.80
N ILE A 120 -10.50 -26.85 8.22
CA ILE A 120 -9.04 -26.72 8.30
C ILE A 120 -8.52 -25.55 7.47
N SER A 121 -9.11 -25.21 6.31
CA SER A 121 -8.71 -23.99 5.59
C SER A 121 -9.08 -22.71 6.34
N GLU A 122 -10.27 -22.64 6.93
CA GLU A 122 -10.70 -21.51 7.76
C GLU A 122 -9.85 -21.40 9.06
N ALA A 123 -9.43 -22.53 9.63
CA ALA A 123 -8.47 -22.58 10.75
C ALA A 123 -7.13 -21.94 10.39
N LEU A 124 -6.69 -22.15 9.16
CA LEU A 124 -5.46 -21.60 8.62
C LEU A 124 -5.63 -20.17 8.08
N ASP A 125 -6.85 -19.61 8.08
CA ASP A 125 -7.27 -18.36 7.37
C ASP A 125 -6.99 -18.39 5.85
N ILE A 126 -7.20 -19.53 5.18
CA ILE A 126 -6.98 -19.72 3.73
C ILE A 126 -8.30 -19.53 2.97
N GLU A 127 -8.36 -18.50 2.12
CA GLU A 127 -9.53 -18.14 1.31
C GLU A 127 -9.68 -19.07 0.09
N ASN A 128 -8.70 -19.07 -0.83
CA ASN A 128 -8.75 -19.89 -2.05
C ASN A 128 -7.94 -21.20 -1.91
N VAL A 129 -8.60 -22.23 -1.36
CA VAL A 129 -8.02 -23.59 -1.20
C VAL A 129 -7.65 -24.23 -2.56
N GLY A 130 -8.34 -23.87 -3.65
CA GLY A 130 -8.10 -24.43 -4.98
C GLY A 130 -6.73 -24.05 -5.57
N LEU A 131 -6.15 -22.92 -5.16
CA LEU A 131 -4.80 -22.52 -5.57
C LEU A 131 -3.74 -23.52 -5.09
N PHE A 132 -3.95 -24.25 -3.99
CA PHE A 132 -3.03 -25.32 -3.61
C PHE A 132 -3.02 -26.47 -4.60
N ASP A 133 -4.08 -26.69 -5.37
CA ASP A 133 -4.14 -27.75 -6.39
C ASP A 133 -3.55 -27.29 -7.75
N VAL A 134 -3.49 -25.97 -8.00
CA VAL A 134 -2.84 -25.35 -9.17
C VAL A 134 -1.33 -25.13 -8.95
N ILE A 135 -0.94 -24.52 -7.83
CA ILE A 135 0.45 -24.22 -7.51
C ILE A 135 1.23 -25.52 -7.23
N ASN A 136 2.42 -25.61 -7.83
CA ASN A 136 3.38 -26.66 -7.58
C ASN A 136 4.70 -26.11 -6.99
N LYS A 137 5.62 -27.01 -6.64
CA LYS A 137 6.91 -26.67 -5.99
C LYS A 137 7.78 -25.74 -6.85
N GLU A 138 7.60 -25.75 -8.17
CA GLU A 138 8.38 -24.94 -9.11
C GLU A 138 7.91 -23.48 -9.15
N ASN A 139 6.60 -23.20 -9.11
CA ASN A 139 6.09 -21.81 -9.02
C ASN A 139 6.65 -21.13 -7.76
N ILE A 140 6.57 -21.81 -6.61
CA ILE A 140 7.12 -21.31 -5.34
C ILE A 140 8.66 -21.15 -5.43
N GLY A 141 9.33 -22.07 -6.13
CA GLY A 141 10.77 -22.00 -6.39
C GLY A 141 11.17 -20.82 -7.28
N ASN A 142 10.33 -20.40 -8.22
CA ASN A 142 10.56 -19.21 -9.06
C ASN A 142 10.42 -17.93 -8.23
N VAL A 143 9.36 -17.84 -7.42
CA VAL A 143 9.14 -16.72 -6.47
C VAL A 143 10.33 -16.59 -5.52
N LYS A 144 10.82 -17.69 -4.94
CA LYS A 144 12.02 -17.69 -4.09
C LYS A 144 13.27 -17.16 -4.82
N LYS A 145 13.57 -17.66 -6.02
CA LYS A 145 14.74 -17.20 -6.82
C LYS A 145 14.69 -15.71 -7.15
N ALA A 146 13.52 -15.19 -7.49
CA ALA A 146 13.35 -13.77 -7.79
C ALA A 146 13.58 -12.90 -6.53
N LEU A 147 13.15 -13.36 -5.35
CA LEU A 147 13.45 -12.70 -4.07
C LEU A 147 14.95 -12.72 -3.75
N GLU A 148 15.63 -13.85 -3.98
CA GLU A 148 17.10 -13.97 -3.83
C GLU A 148 17.88 -13.03 -4.77
N VAL A 149 17.38 -12.81 -5.99
CA VAL A 149 17.96 -11.81 -6.92
C VAL A 149 17.69 -10.38 -6.45
N LEU A 150 16.47 -10.06 -6.00
CA LEU A 150 16.15 -8.72 -5.48
C LEU A 150 16.94 -8.37 -4.21
N ASP A 151 17.18 -9.36 -3.34
CA ASP A 151 18.05 -9.23 -2.16
C ASP A 151 19.52 -9.00 -2.54
N SER A 152 20.02 -9.76 -3.51
CA SER A 152 21.37 -9.59 -4.06
C SER A 152 21.58 -8.19 -4.64
N LEU A 153 20.59 -7.66 -5.37
CA LEU A 153 20.58 -6.29 -5.89
C LEU A 153 20.52 -5.24 -4.76
N GLY A 154 19.64 -5.45 -3.77
CA GLY A 154 19.53 -4.60 -2.59
C GLY A 154 20.80 -4.55 -1.74
N THR A 155 21.57 -5.64 -1.72
CA THR A 155 22.85 -5.75 -0.98
C THR A 155 24.02 -5.09 -1.72
N GLN A 156 24.07 -5.19 -3.06
CA GLN A 156 25.13 -4.53 -3.86
C GLN A 156 25.11 -2.99 -3.76
N LYS A 157 23.95 -2.42 -3.45
CA LYS A 157 23.66 -0.99 -3.21
C LYS A 157 24.67 -0.26 -2.31
N ILE A 158 25.28 -0.95 -1.35
CA ILE A 158 25.98 -0.35 -0.20
C ILE A 158 27.29 0.36 -0.57
N ASN A 159 27.97 -0.04 -1.67
CA ASN A 159 29.39 0.29 -1.87
C ASN A 159 29.72 1.33 -2.97
N ALA A 160 28.74 1.98 -3.62
CA ALA A 160 29.04 2.71 -4.87
C ALA A 160 28.27 4.02 -5.16
N SER A 161 27.11 4.28 -4.55
CA SER A 161 26.05 5.04 -5.24
C SER A 161 26.24 6.54 -5.45
N MET A 162 26.56 7.31 -4.41
CA MET A 162 26.27 8.76 -4.44
C MET A 162 27.10 9.54 -5.48
N GLY A 163 28.37 9.19 -5.66
CA GLY A 163 29.22 9.74 -6.72
C GLY A 163 28.85 9.25 -8.12
N ILE A 164 28.16 8.10 -8.24
CA ILE A 164 27.71 7.54 -9.52
C ILE A 164 26.44 8.23 -10.00
N ALA A 165 25.46 8.42 -9.11
CA ALA A 165 24.24 9.16 -9.41
C ALA A 165 24.55 10.59 -9.87
N MET A 166 25.50 11.26 -9.20
CA MET A 166 26.00 12.57 -9.61
C MET A 166 26.71 12.52 -10.97
N ALA A 167 27.66 11.60 -11.16
CA ALA A 167 28.40 11.49 -12.42
C ALA A 167 27.50 11.18 -13.64
N LEU A 168 26.43 10.40 -13.47
CA LEU A 168 25.46 10.10 -14.54
C LEU A 168 24.42 11.22 -14.75
N ASN A 169 23.97 11.91 -13.70
CA ASN A 169 23.11 13.09 -13.87
C ASN A 169 23.87 14.29 -14.46
N GLU A 170 25.18 14.41 -14.20
CA GLU A 170 26.10 15.30 -14.92
C GLU A 170 26.28 14.96 -16.42
N LEU A 171 25.63 13.90 -16.91
CA LEU A 171 25.52 13.58 -18.34
C LEU A 171 24.10 13.82 -18.90
N ILE A 172 23.10 14.12 -18.05
CA ILE A 172 21.71 14.42 -18.42
C ILE A 172 21.45 15.91 -18.18
N PHE A 173 21.85 16.75 -19.14
CA PHE A 173 21.64 18.20 -19.07
C PHE A 173 20.44 18.69 -19.90
N GLU A 174 19.73 19.69 -19.38
CA GLU A 174 18.58 20.34 -20.00
C GLU A 174 18.98 21.46 -20.96
N THR A 175 19.29 21.10 -22.20
CA THR A 175 19.27 22.05 -23.32
C THR A 175 17.81 22.29 -23.75
N GLY A 176 17.23 23.43 -23.34
CA GLY A 176 15.84 23.82 -23.66
C GLY A 176 15.60 24.22 -25.13
N PHE A 177 16.23 23.52 -26.07
CA PHE A 177 16.21 23.82 -27.51
C PHE A 177 16.09 22.51 -28.29
N THR A 178 15.04 22.37 -29.10
CA THR A 178 14.77 21.21 -29.95
C THR A 178 15.24 21.46 -31.39
N PHE A 179 16.08 20.57 -31.90
CA PHE A 179 16.56 20.58 -33.28
C PHE A 179 15.74 19.63 -34.19
N PRO A 180 15.82 19.79 -35.52
CA PRO A 180 15.60 18.70 -36.48
C PRO A 180 16.47 17.46 -36.18
N ASP A 181 16.09 16.29 -36.70
CA ASP A 181 16.74 15.02 -36.34
C ASP A 181 18.14 14.78 -36.95
N ASN A 182 18.56 15.58 -37.95
CA ASN A 182 19.94 15.62 -38.42
C ASN A 182 20.36 17.08 -38.73
N PRO A 183 20.60 17.89 -37.69
CA PRO A 183 20.62 19.33 -37.83
C PRO A 183 21.94 19.85 -38.43
N MET A 184 23.05 19.10 -38.28
CA MET A 184 24.35 19.46 -38.85
C MET A 184 24.50 19.10 -40.34
N SER A 185 23.89 18.00 -40.80
CA SER A 185 23.84 17.70 -42.24
C SER A 185 22.98 18.75 -42.96
N GLU A 186 21.78 19.02 -42.43
CA GLU A 186 20.90 20.06 -42.97
C GLU A 186 21.62 21.43 -42.98
N LEU A 187 22.31 21.80 -41.89
CA LEU A 187 23.11 23.03 -41.85
C LEU A 187 24.11 23.13 -43.02
N VAL A 188 24.81 22.05 -43.36
CA VAL A 188 25.82 22.06 -44.44
C VAL A 188 25.22 22.03 -45.84
N ASP A 189 24.16 21.26 -46.07
CA ASP A 189 23.41 21.30 -47.33
C ASP A 189 22.84 22.71 -47.58
N LYS A 190 22.31 23.34 -46.53
CA LYS A 190 21.82 24.73 -46.56
C LYS A 190 22.96 25.74 -46.77
N LEU A 191 24.16 25.50 -46.24
CA LEU A 191 25.31 26.40 -46.44
C LEU A 191 25.87 26.34 -47.86
N ASN A 192 26.02 25.15 -48.42
CA ASN A 192 26.55 24.94 -49.77
C ASN A 192 25.61 25.47 -50.87
N ALA A 193 24.32 25.65 -50.55
CA ALA A 193 23.28 26.13 -51.47
C ALA A 193 23.12 27.67 -51.53
N VAL A 194 23.84 28.45 -50.71
CA VAL A 194 23.68 29.92 -50.67
C VAL A 194 24.69 30.62 -51.59
N ASP A 195 24.18 31.14 -52.71
CA ASP A 195 24.90 32.05 -53.61
C ASP A 195 24.74 33.53 -53.18
N PHE A 196 25.79 34.34 -53.39
CA PHE A 196 25.85 35.76 -53.08
C PHE A 196 26.42 36.55 -54.27
N PRO A 197 25.60 36.85 -55.31
CA PRO A 197 26.05 37.45 -56.58
C PRO A 197 26.35 38.95 -56.47
N LEU A 198 27.35 39.32 -55.66
CA LEU A 198 27.69 40.73 -55.39
C LEU A 198 28.24 41.48 -56.60
N ASP A 199 28.89 40.79 -57.54
CA ASP A 199 29.43 41.44 -58.74
C ASP A 199 28.28 42.09 -59.54
N LYS A 200 27.12 41.42 -59.56
CA LYS A 200 25.85 41.92 -60.10
C LYS A 200 25.26 43.07 -59.27
N TYR A 201 25.45 43.07 -57.94
CA TYR A 201 25.02 44.19 -57.09
C TYR A 201 25.86 45.44 -57.36
N GLN A 202 27.17 45.26 -57.50
CA GLN A 202 28.11 46.34 -57.80
C GLN A 202 27.94 46.87 -59.22
N GLU A 203 27.70 46.00 -60.21
CA GLU A 203 27.32 46.36 -61.59
C GLU A 203 26.08 47.26 -61.62
N LEU A 204 25.00 46.86 -60.93
CA LEU A 204 23.75 47.62 -60.88
C LEU A 204 23.91 48.97 -60.14
N LEU A 205 24.72 49.03 -59.08
CA LEU A 205 25.05 50.28 -58.38
C LEU A 205 25.91 51.23 -59.23
N ASN A 206 26.96 50.72 -59.86
CA ASN A 206 27.81 51.49 -60.77
C ASN A 206 26.97 52.05 -61.94
N THR A 207 26.03 51.25 -62.46
CA THR A 207 25.07 51.65 -63.49
C THR A 207 24.13 52.77 -62.99
N ALA A 208 23.60 52.67 -61.78
CA ALA A 208 22.75 53.70 -61.19
C ALA A 208 23.51 55.01 -60.93
N GLU A 209 24.76 54.92 -60.45
CA GLU A 209 25.64 56.07 -60.22
C GLU A 209 26.03 56.78 -61.53
N SER A 210 26.47 56.02 -62.55
CA SER A 210 26.81 56.56 -63.87
C SER A 210 25.63 57.29 -64.50
N ASN A 211 24.45 56.66 -64.55
CA ASN A 211 23.24 57.31 -65.08
C ASN A 211 22.82 58.53 -64.23
N THR A 212 22.99 58.52 -62.90
CA THR A 212 22.71 59.68 -62.04
C THR A 212 23.64 60.86 -62.33
N ASN A 213 24.92 60.60 -62.57
CA ASN A 213 25.88 61.64 -62.96
C ASN A 213 25.58 62.19 -64.36
N ASN A 214 25.20 61.33 -65.31
CA ASN A 214 24.80 61.74 -66.66
C ASN A 214 23.56 62.66 -66.63
N ILE A 215 22.56 62.36 -65.79
CA ILE A 215 21.40 63.24 -65.57
C ILE A 215 21.85 64.61 -65.06
N LYS A 216 22.73 64.66 -64.05
CA LYS A 216 23.22 65.94 -63.49
C LYS A 216 23.97 66.80 -64.52
N ILE A 217 24.70 66.17 -65.46
CA ILE A 217 25.40 66.85 -66.56
C ILE A 217 24.41 67.29 -67.66
N SER A 218 23.36 66.51 -67.92
CA SER A 218 22.35 66.85 -68.92
C SER A 218 21.42 67.98 -68.46
N LEU A 219 21.09 68.03 -67.16
CA LEU A 219 20.20 69.05 -66.56
C LEU A 219 20.77 70.48 -66.52
N THR A 220 22.04 70.69 -66.86
CA THR A 220 22.63 72.03 -67.04
C THR A 220 22.56 72.55 -68.49
N ASN A 221 22.08 71.75 -69.43
CA ASN A 221 21.83 72.15 -70.83
C ASN A 221 20.37 71.89 -71.21
N ASP A 222 19.58 72.94 -71.42
CA ASP A 222 18.11 72.86 -71.60
C ASP A 222 17.63 72.09 -72.86
N THR A 223 18.55 71.64 -73.71
CA THR A 223 18.25 70.87 -74.93
C THR A 223 18.16 69.34 -74.74
N PHE A 224 18.55 68.78 -73.59
CA PHE A 224 18.71 67.33 -73.38
C PHE A 224 17.63 66.64 -72.51
N VAL A 225 16.38 67.07 -72.64
CA VAL A 225 15.25 66.56 -71.82
C VAL A 225 15.04 65.05 -71.96
N GLN A 226 15.02 64.52 -73.19
CA GLN A 226 14.67 63.12 -73.46
C GLN A 226 15.79 62.13 -73.04
N GLU A 227 17.06 62.53 -73.17
CA GLU A 227 18.18 61.72 -72.64
C GLU A 227 18.24 61.75 -71.11
N SER A 228 17.86 62.87 -70.49
CA SER A 228 17.68 62.98 -69.03
C SER A 228 16.58 62.04 -68.54
N ARG A 229 15.42 61.99 -69.24
CA ARG A 229 14.33 61.05 -68.95
C ARG A 229 14.77 59.59 -69.09
N LYS A 230 15.40 59.22 -70.20
CA LYS A 230 15.91 57.86 -70.44
C LYS A 230 16.97 57.43 -69.41
N SER A 231 17.84 58.36 -69.03
CA SER A 231 18.86 58.10 -67.99
C SER A 231 18.22 57.93 -66.61
N SER A 232 17.20 58.71 -66.27
CA SER A 232 16.38 58.48 -65.06
C SER A 232 15.76 57.09 -65.07
N GLU A 233 15.10 56.69 -66.17
CA GLU A 233 14.48 55.36 -66.30
C GLU A 233 15.50 54.21 -66.18
N ASN A 234 16.73 54.39 -66.69
CA ASN A 234 17.82 53.44 -66.51
C ASN A 234 18.30 53.34 -65.05
N THR A 235 18.50 54.48 -64.37
CA THR A 235 18.79 54.53 -62.92
C THR A 235 17.71 53.79 -62.12
N LEU A 236 16.45 54.12 -62.37
CA LEU A 236 15.27 53.53 -61.73
C LEU A 236 15.20 52.00 -61.95
N SER A 237 15.49 51.54 -63.18
CA SER A 237 15.54 50.13 -63.53
C SER A 237 16.66 49.39 -62.78
N ALA A 238 17.88 49.94 -62.75
CA ALA A 238 19.02 49.32 -62.08
C ALA A 238 18.79 49.19 -60.56
N ILE A 239 18.25 50.23 -59.92
CA ILE A 239 17.89 50.24 -58.49
C ILE A 239 16.81 49.20 -58.18
N ARG A 240 15.75 49.11 -59.00
CA ARG A 240 14.71 48.09 -58.83
C ARG A 240 15.23 46.68 -59.01
N GLN A 241 16.12 46.47 -59.98
CA GLN A 241 16.77 45.17 -60.18
C GLN A 241 17.63 44.80 -58.97
N LEU A 242 18.41 45.74 -58.41
CA LEU A 242 19.20 45.53 -57.20
C LEU A 242 18.30 45.16 -56.01
N ALA A 243 17.28 45.97 -55.73
CA ALA A 243 16.31 45.73 -54.66
C ALA A 243 15.61 44.37 -54.83
N LYS A 244 15.28 43.96 -56.06
CA LYS A 244 14.71 42.64 -56.36
C LYS A 244 15.68 41.50 -56.04
N HIS A 245 16.94 41.56 -56.48
CA HIS A 245 17.90 40.47 -56.23
C HIS A 245 18.30 40.36 -54.75
N VAL A 246 18.46 41.48 -54.05
CA VAL A 246 18.66 41.49 -52.59
C VAL A 246 17.41 40.92 -51.89
N ALA A 247 16.21 41.25 -52.37
CA ALA A 247 14.97 40.70 -51.82
C ALA A 247 14.75 39.20 -52.12
N THR A 248 15.22 38.66 -53.25
CA THR A 248 15.18 37.20 -53.49
C THR A 248 16.19 36.49 -52.60
N THR A 249 17.41 37.02 -52.46
CA THR A 249 18.49 36.41 -51.64
C THR A 249 18.12 36.34 -50.15
N ILE A 250 17.47 37.37 -49.61
CA ILE A 250 16.95 37.33 -48.22
C ILE A 250 15.70 36.46 -48.09
N ASN A 251 14.94 36.27 -49.18
CA ASN A 251 13.77 35.41 -49.15
C ASN A 251 14.06 33.92 -49.35
N ASP A 252 15.27 33.58 -49.80
CA ASP A 252 15.76 32.21 -49.90
C ASP A 252 15.59 31.45 -48.57
N GLU A 253 15.14 30.20 -48.66
CA GLU A 253 14.83 29.38 -47.49
C GLU A 253 16.10 29.02 -46.71
N ASN A 254 17.22 28.81 -47.41
CA ASN A 254 18.50 28.48 -46.81
C ASN A 254 19.05 29.71 -46.08
N HIS A 255 18.99 30.89 -46.69
CA HIS A 255 19.38 32.14 -46.04
C HIS A 255 18.58 32.41 -44.75
N LYS A 256 17.25 32.25 -44.80
CA LYS A 256 16.34 32.41 -43.64
C LYS A 256 16.63 31.40 -42.52
N TYR A 257 16.81 30.12 -42.87
CA TYR A 257 17.15 29.06 -41.94
C TYR A 257 18.43 29.38 -41.17
N LEU A 258 19.50 29.70 -41.91
CA LEU A 258 20.81 30.02 -41.34
C LEU A 258 20.77 31.29 -40.48
N ALA A 259 20.11 32.35 -40.95
CA ALA A 259 19.96 33.59 -40.19
C ALA A 259 19.22 33.36 -38.86
N THR A 260 18.15 32.56 -38.87
CA THR A 260 17.30 32.27 -37.71
C THR A 260 18.01 31.39 -36.68
N TYR A 261 18.71 30.34 -37.12
CA TYR A 261 19.24 29.31 -36.23
C TYR A 261 20.74 29.44 -35.88
N SER A 262 21.51 30.28 -36.59
CA SER A 262 22.97 30.45 -36.42
C SER A 262 23.46 30.53 -34.96
N ASP A 263 22.82 31.37 -34.13
CA ASP A 263 23.19 31.59 -32.73
C ASP A 263 22.88 30.35 -31.85
N GLY A 264 21.77 29.65 -32.13
CA GLY A 264 21.45 28.37 -31.49
C GLY A 264 22.45 27.28 -31.86
N TYR A 265 22.77 27.15 -33.16
CA TYR A 265 23.78 26.24 -33.67
C TYR A 265 25.16 26.49 -33.04
N ALA A 266 25.63 27.74 -33.00
CA ALA A 266 26.95 28.07 -32.46
C ALA A 266 27.08 27.70 -30.97
N ARG A 267 26.04 27.97 -30.17
CA ARG A 267 26.01 27.61 -28.74
C ARG A 267 25.98 26.09 -28.54
N LEU A 268 25.11 25.38 -29.25
CA LEU A 268 24.94 23.94 -29.09
C LEU A 268 26.10 23.13 -29.67
N PHE A 269 26.77 23.63 -30.70
CA PHE A 269 28.02 23.06 -31.21
C PHE A 269 29.16 23.15 -30.19
N SER A 270 29.38 24.35 -29.62
CA SER A 270 30.36 24.58 -28.55
C SER A 270 30.05 23.70 -27.32
N TYR A 271 28.78 23.62 -26.93
CA TYR A 271 28.30 22.79 -25.83
C TYR A 271 28.57 21.28 -26.05
N ASN A 272 28.25 20.75 -27.24
CA ASN A 272 28.51 19.34 -27.56
C ASN A 272 30.01 19.03 -27.59
N ILE A 273 30.86 19.98 -28.00
CA ILE A 273 32.32 19.85 -27.91
C ILE A 273 32.80 19.82 -26.46
N GLU A 274 32.30 20.67 -25.57
CA GLU A 274 32.65 20.62 -24.14
C GLU A 274 32.22 19.30 -23.49
N TYR A 275 31.03 18.80 -23.84
CA TYR A 275 30.53 17.50 -23.39
C TYR A 275 31.40 16.35 -23.93
N TYR A 276 31.80 16.38 -25.21
CA TYR A 276 32.69 15.37 -25.79
C TYR A 276 34.11 15.44 -25.21
N LYS A 277 34.64 16.65 -24.94
CA LYS A 277 35.90 16.84 -24.19
C LYS A 277 35.82 16.18 -22.81
N LYS A 278 34.70 16.33 -22.09
CA LYS A 278 34.46 15.65 -20.80
C LYS A 278 34.37 14.13 -20.95
N LEU A 279 33.63 13.62 -21.94
CA LEU A 279 33.52 12.18 -22.22
C LEU A 279 34.85 11.52 -22.61
N THR A 280 35.77 12.27 -23.23
CA THR A 280 37.08 11.76 -23.68
C THR A 280 38.26 12.13 -22.77
N ASP A 281 38.00 12.78 -21.63
CA ASP A 281 39.01 12.90 -20.58
C ASP A 281 39.37 11.51 -20.02
N GLY A 282 40.67 11.23 -19.91
CA GLY A 282 41.18 9.93 -19.50
C GLY A 282 40.81 9.54 -18.05
N THR A 283 40.53 10.50 -17.18
CA THR A 283 40.08 10.23 -15.80
C THR A 283 38.57 9.94 -15.79
N TYR A 284 37.79 10.78 -16.46
CA TYR A 284 36.34 10.68 -16.52
C TYR A 284 35.84 9.47 -17.31
N LEU A 285 36.48 9.13 -18.43
CA LEU A 285 36.17 7.94 -19.23
C LEU A 285 36.45 6.65 -18.46
N ASN A 286 37.58 6.57 -17.75
CA ASN A 286 37.90 5.43 -16.89
C ASN A 286 36.92 5.30 -15.71
N MET A 287 36.52 6.42 -15.10
CA MET A 287 35.48 6.41 -14.07
C MET A 287 34.14 5.91 -14.62
N THR A 288 33.70 6.43 -15.77
CA THR A 288 32.41 6.10 -16.40
C THR A 288 32.37 4.65 -16.88
N THR A 289 33.46 4.14 -17.45
CA THR A 289 33.56 2.72 -17.88
C THR A 289 33.47 1.78 -16.68
N ARG A 290 34.23 2.05 -15.60
CA ARG A 290 34.17 1.26 -14.36
C ARG A 290 32.79 1.31 -13.68
N ILE A 291 32.04 2.40 -13.86
CA ILE A 291 30.65 2.51 -13.44
C ILE A 291 29.77 1.55 -14.25
N LEU A 292 29.86 1.58 -15.58
CA LEU A 292 29.11 0.70 -16.47
C LEU A 292 29.43 -0.78 -16.24
N ASP A 293 30.69 -1.15 -16.03
CA ASP A 293 31.10 -2.53 -15.72
C ASP A 293 30.48 -3.07 -14.42
N ASN A 294 30.21 -2.21 -13.44
CA ASN A 294 29.45 -2.60 -12.26
C ASN A 294 27.97 -2.79 -12.59
N TYR A 295 27.36 -1.92 -13.40
CA TYR A 295 26.01 -2.15 -13.93
C TYR A 295 25.91 -3.39 -14.83
N VAL A 296 26.96 -3.81 -15.53
CA VAL A 296 26.96 -5.06 -16.33
C VAL A 296 26.72 -6.29 -15.44
N LYS A 297 27.19 -6.27 -14.18
CA LYS A 297 26.88 -7.32 -13.18
C LYS A 297 25.42 -7.23 -12.72
N THR A 298 24.95 -6.02 -12.41
CA THR A 298 23.56 -5.73 -12.02
C THR A 298 22.57 -6.14 -13.10
N THR A 299 22.87 -5.84 -14.37
CA THR A 299 22.07 -6.23 -15.54
C THR A 299 22.12 -7.72 -15.82
N THR A 300 23.23 -8.40 -15.53
CA THR A 300 23.28 -9.88 -15.63
C THR A 300 22.32 -10.53 -14.62
N LEU A 301 22.25 -10.02 -13.39
CA LEU A 301 21.27 -10.47 -12.40
C LEU A 301 19.83 -10.16 -12.84
N ILE A 302 19.56 -8.91 -13.22
CA ILE A 302 18.24 -8.47 -13.74
C ILE A 302 17.81 -9.32 -14.94
N LYS A 303 18.69 -9.51 -15.93
CA LYS A 303 18.45 -10.34 -17.12
C LYS A 303 18.21 -11.80 -16.76
N SER A 304 18.92 -12.36 -15.78
CA SER A 304 18.67 -13.74 -15.34
C SER A 304 17.27 -13.90 -14.72
N MET A 305 16.77 -12.89 -14.00
CA MET A 305 15.39 -12.89 -13.50
C MET A 305 14.38 -12.72 -14.65
N LEU A 306 14.63 -11.79 -15.58
CA LEU A 306 13.77 -11.58 -16.75
C LEU A 306 13.78 -12.78 -17.72
N GLU A 307 14.83 -13.58 -17.75
CA GLU A 307 14.87 -14.85 -18.47
C GLU A 307 14.04 -15.95 -17.79
N LEU A 308 13.70 -15.82 -16.50
CA LEU A 308 12.59 -16.55 -15.88
C LEU A 308 11.26 -16.00 -16.40
N ASN A 309 11.06 -14.67 -16.37
CA ASN A 309 9.83 -14.00 -16.86
C ASN A 309 9.48 -14.36 -18.31
N SER A 310 10.48 -14.47 -19.19
CA SER A 310 10.28 -14.81 -20.61
C SER A 310 9.89 -16.27 -20.85
N LYS A 311 10.13 -17.15 -19.87
CA LYS A 311 9.77 -18.58 -19.92
C LYS A 311 8.49 -18.89 -19.15
N ARG A 312 8.14 -18.08 -18.15
CA ARG A 312 6.90 -18.12 -17.36
C ARG A 312 6.57 -16.74 -16.82
N ASP A 313 5.29 -16.39 -16.78
CA ASP A 313 4.85 -15.16 -16.14
C ASP A 313 5.13 -15.18 -14.63
N ILE A 314 6.25 -14.58 -14.22
CA ILE A 314 6.65 -14.45 -12.80
C ILE A 314 5.64 -13.58 -12.03
N THR A 315 4.98 -12.65 -12.70
CA THR A 315 4.01 -11.71 -12.09
C THR A 315 2.76 -12.48 -11.69
N LYS A 316 2.39 -13.48 -12.51
CA LYS A 316 1.39 -14.49 -12.15
C LYS A 316 1.89 -15.42 -11.02
N ASP A 317 3.09 -16.00 -11.11
CA ASP A 317 3.63 -16.86 -10.03
C ASP A 317 3.63 -16.13 -8.65
N PHE A 318 4.04 -14.86 -8.62
CA PHE A 318 3.96 -14.02 -7.41
C PHE A 318 2.53 -13.70 -6.99
N HIS A 319 1.61 -13.47 -7.93
CA HIS A 319 0.22 -13.17 -7.61
C HIS A 319 -0.50 -14.40 -7.04
N GLU A 320 -0.37 -15.58 -7.64
CA GLU A 320 -0.96 -16.82 -7.12
C GLU A 320 -0.37 -17.19 -5.74
N VAL A 321 0.93 -16.98 -5.53
CA VAL A 321 1.55 -17.13 -4.20
C VAL A 321 1.05 -16.05 -3.24
N TYR A 322 0.87 -14.80 -3.67
CA TYR A 322 0.26 -13.74 -2.85
C TYR A 322 -1.13 -14.14 -2.38
N GLU A 323 -2.02 -14.58 -3.27
CA GLU A 323 -3.38 -15.03 -2.92
C GLU A 323 -3.38 -16.20 -1.92
N LEU A 324 -2.40 -17.11 -1.97
CA LEU A 324 -2.24 -18.15 -0.94
C LEU A 324 -1.84 -17.58 0.42
N VAL A 325 -0.91 -16.62 0.47
CA VAL A 325 -0.34 -16.10 1.73
C VAL A 325 -1.14 -14.92 2.30
N ASN A 326 -1.99 -14.26 1.51
CA ASN A 326 -2.74 -13.07 1.89
C ASN A 326 -3.85 -13.40 2.90
N THR A 327 -4.08 -12.53 3.88
CA THR A 327 -4.98 -12.77 5.03
C THR A 327 -6.27 -11.95 4.91
N THR A 328 -6.90 -11.99 3.73
CA THR A 328 -8.15 -11.27 3.41
C THR A 328 -9.44 -12.00 3.79
N ALA A 329 -9.35 -13.30 4.11
CA ALA A 329 -10.49 -14.17 4.44
C ALA A 329 -11.51 -13.46 5.35
N LYS A 330 -12.63 -13.06 4.75
CA LYS A 330 -13.53 -12.05 5.31
C LYS A 330 -14.23 -12.60 6.54
N ILE A 331 -14.68 -11.71 7.43
CA ILE A 331 -15.53 -12.13 8.56
C ILE A 331 -16.84 -12.77 8.07
N SER A 332 -17.36 -12.33 6.92
CA SER A 332 -18.49 -12.95 6.21
C SER A 332 -18.17 -14.29 5.53
N GLU A 333 -16.89 -14.65 5.38
CA GLU A 333 -16.42 -15.92 4.83
C GLU A 333 -16.08 -16.94 5.93
N LYS A 334 -15.99 -16.52 7.19
CA LYS A 334 -15.90 -17.42 8.35
C LYS A 334 -17.24 -18.13 8.56
N ASN A 335 -17.35 -19.32 7.99
CA ASN A 335 -18.59 -20.08 7.89
C ASN A 335 -18.71 -21.19 8.93
N TYR A 336 -17.57 -21.70 9.43
CA TYR A 336 -17.51 -22.87 10.29
C TYR A 336 -16.85 -22.62 11.65
N LEU A 337 -16.17 -21.48 11.84
CA LEU A 337 -15.39 -21.16 13.05
C LEU A 337 -15.69 -19.76 13.62
N ILE A 338 -16.78 -19.13 13.22
CA ILE A 338 -17.10 -17.74 13.62
C ILE A 338 -17.24 -17.55 15.14
N GLY A 339 -17.68 -18.58 15.87
CA GLY A 339 -17.73 -18.62 17.33
C GLY A 339 -16.41 -19.02 18.00
N PHE A 340 -15.41 -19.50 17.23
CA PHE A 340 -14.07 -19.85 17.71
C PHE A 340 -13.06 -18.78 17.27
N LEU A 341 -13.22 -17.57 17.82
CA LEU A 341 -12.43 -16.38 17.52
C LEU A 341 -10.93 -16.55 17.81
N GLN A 342 -10.57 -17.31 18.86
CA GLN A 342 -9.21 -17.73 19.20
C GLN A 342 -8.91 -19.17 18.73
N LYS A 343 -9.74 -19.72 17.83
CA LYS A 343 -9.59 -21.03 17.18
C LYS A 343 -9.37 -22.16 18.20
N SER A 344 -8.23 -22.87 18.15
CA SER A 344 -7.96 -24.01 19.04
C SER A 344 -7.99 -23.69 20.53
N ASN A 345 -7.69 -22.45 20.93
CA ASN A 345 -7.76 -22.06 22.33
C ASN A 345 -9.21 -22.04 22.85
N ASP A 346 -10.15 -21.55 22.04
CA ASP A 346 -11.57 -21.53 22.40
C ASP A 346 -12.16 -22.95 22.50
N LEU A 347 -11.82 -23.84 21.56
CA LEU A 347 -12.21 -25.26 21.61
C LEU A 347 -11.65 -25.98 22.84
N PHE A 348 -10.42 -25.64 23.26
CA PHE A 348 -9.82 -26.18 24.49
C PHE A 348 -10.51 -25.64 25.75
N LEU A 349 -10.79 -24.34 25.80
CA LEU A 349 -11.44 -23.70 26.94
C LEU A 349 -12.89 -24.17 27.14
N LEU A 350 -13.67 -24.36 26.05
CA LEU A 350 -15.08 -24.77 26.10
C LEU A 350 -15.32 -26.04 26.93
N SER A 351 -14.38 -26.99 26.96
CA SER A 351 -14.47 -28.19 27.81
C SER A 351 -14.50 -27.88 29.31
N ASN A 352 -13.88 -26.76 29.72
CA ASN A 352 -13.89 -26.25 31.09
C ASN A 352 -15.05 -25.27 31.32
N GLU A 353 -15.48 -24.51 30.30
CA GLU A 353 -16.64 -23.61 30.42
C GLU A 353 -17.96 -24.36 30.56
N LEU A 354 -18.06 -25.60 30.04
CA LEU A 354 -19.14 -26.54 30.39
C LEU A 354 -19.18 -26.93 31.88
N GLU A 355 -18.17 -26.57 32.67
CA GLU A 355 -18.20 -26.66 34.14
C GLU A 355 -18.54 -25.35 34.85
N ASP A 356 -18.69 -24.22 34.15
CA ASP A 356 -19.02 -22.92 34.75
C ASP A 356 -20.45 -22.92 35.30
N ASP A 357 -20.61 -22.58 36.59
CA ASP A 357 -21.90 -22.59 37.29
C ASP A 357 -22.92 -21.63 36.67
N ARG A 358 -22.48 -20.57 35.98
CA ARG A 358 -23.38 -19.66 35.26
C ARG A 358 -23.92 -20.31 33.99
N LEU A 359 -23.09 -21.05 33.25
CA LEU A 359 -23.51 -21.77 32.05
C LEU A 359 -24.43 -22.95 32.42
N LYS A 360 -24.10 -23.68 33.50
CA LYS A 360 -24.99 -24.66 34.14
C LYS A 360 -26.33 -24.04 34.55
N SER A 361 -26.30 -22.87 35.18
CA SER A 361 -27.49 -22.10 35.58
C SER A 361 -28.38 -21.74 34.38
N LEU A 362 -27.78 -21.31 33.27
CA LEU A 362 -28.50 -20.85 32.07
C LEU A 362 -29.03 -21.99 31.18
N LEU A 363 -28.35 -23.14 31.13
CA LEU A 363 -28.68 -24.25 30.24
C LEU A 363 -29.46 -25.40 30.90
N ASN A 364 -29.23 -25.69 32.19
CA ASN A 364 -29.87 -26.80 32.91
C ASN A 364 -30.29 -26.42 34.35
N ASN A 365 -30.63 -25.15 34.59
CA ASN A 365 -31.09 -24.62 35.89
C ASN A 365 -30.11 -24.92 37.05
N GLY A 366 -28.80 -24.94 36.77
CA GLY A 366 -27.73 -25.19 37.75
C GLY A 366 -27.33 -26.65 37.88
N LYS A 367 -27.99 -27.57 37.17
CA LYS A 367 -27.62 -28.99 37.11
C LYS A 367 -26.43 -29.21 36.16
N SER A 368 -25.92 -30.44 36.17
CA SER A 368 -24.79 -30.88 35.34
C SER A 368 -25.02 -30.64 33.85
N LEU A 369 -23.93 -30.44 33.10
CA LEU A 369 -23.91 -30.45 31.63
C LEU A 369 -23.22 -31.72 31.09
N ALA A 370 -23.04 -32.76 31.90
CA ALA A 370 -22.31 -33.97 31.55
C ALA A 370 -22.86 -34.69 30.30
N VAL A 371 -24.18 -34.73 30.10
CA VAL A 371 -24.80 -35.26 28.86
C VAL A 371 -24.32 -34.49 27.64
N LEU A 372 -24.36 -33.16 27.67
CA LEU A 372 -23.91 -32.29 26.58
C LEU A 372 -22.39 -32.40 26.34
N LYS A 373 -21.60 -32.46 27.41
CA LYS A 373 -20.14 -32.65 27.36
C LYS A 373 -19.72 -34.01 26.78
N ASN A 374 -20.49 -35.06 27.04
CA ASN A 374 -20.31 -36.38 26.43
C ASN A 374 -20.70 -36.39 24.94
N LEU A 375 -21.80 -35.74 24.58
CA LEU A 375 -22.25 -35.62 23.18
C LEU A 375 -21.27 -34.81 22.32
N LEU A 376 -20.71 -33.72 22.87
CA LEU A 376 -19.70 -32.89 22.22
C LEU A 376 -18.26 -33.42 22.39
N SER A 377 -18.07 -34.59 23.02
CA SER A 377 -16.73 -35.14 23.30
C SER A 377 -15.83 -35.27 22.05
N PRO A 378 -16.32 -35.57 20.83
CA PRO A 378 -15.50 -35.54 19.62
C PRO A 378 -14.98 -34.12 19.32
N VAL A 379 -15.86 -33.11 19.28
CA VAL A 379 -15.49 -31.68 19.07
C VAL A 379 -14.50 -31.21 20.12
N LEU A 380 -14.76 -31.53 21.40
CA LEU A 380 -13.90 -31.14 22.52
C LEU A 380 -12.54 -31.86 22.51
N LYS A 381 -12.37 -32.97 21.79
CA LYS A 381 -11.07 -33.62 21.54
C LYS A 381 -10.37 -33.08 20.29
N PHE A 382 -11.10 -32.40 19.40
CA PHE A 382 -10.60 -31.92 18.12
C PHE A 382 -9.56 -30.80 18.25
N TRP A 383 -9.58 -30.04 19.36
CA TRP A 383 -8.69 -28.88 19.60
C TRP A 383 -7.22 -29.19 19.30
N PHE A 384 -6.73 -30.40 19.60
CA PHE A 384 -5.35 -30.79 19.37
C PHE A 384 -5.01 -30.96 17.88
N GLN A 385 -5.91 -31.52 17.08
CA GLN A 385 -5.71 -31.64 15.62
C GLN A 385 -5.77 -30.27 14.94
N PHE A 386 -6.61 -29.40 15.48
CA PHE A 386 -6.83 -28.03 15.03
C PHE A 386 -5.62 -27.12 15.35
N ALA A 387 -5.11 -27.17 16.59
CA ALA A 387 -3.85 -26.54 16.99
C ALA A 387 -2.65 -27.07 16.16
N ASN A 388 -2.62 -28.37 15.85
CA ASN A 388 -1.61 -28.97 14.97
C ASN A 388 -1.75 -28.58 13.49
N ALA A 389 -2.85 -27.93 13.08
CA ALA A 389 -2.93 -27.24 11.78
C ALA A 389 -2.44 -25.80 11.91
N GLU A 390 -2.95 -25.04 12.89
CA GLU A 390 -2.56 -23.64 13.18
C GLU A 390 -1.04 -23.48 13.34
N ASN A 391 -0.39 -24.38 14.08
CA ASN A 391 1.06 -24.37 14.32
C ASN A 391 1.91 -24.58 13.05
N VAL A 392 1.33 -25.07 11.94
CA VAL A 392 2.04 -25.19 10.66
C VAL A 392 2.19 -23.82 9.99
N TRP A 393 1.33 -22.85 10.29
CA TRP A 393 1.38 -21.52 9.68
C TRP A 393 1.09 -20.38 10.67
N PRO A 394 2.08 -19.99 11.50
CA PRO A 394 1.92 -18.90 12.47
C PRO A 394 1.53 -17.57 11.80
N LYS A 395 0.54 -16.87 12.40
CA LYS A 395 -0.05 -15.63 11.86
C LYS A 395 0.99 -14.56 11.53
N ASP A 396 1.97 -14.34 12.41
CA ASP A 396 2.96 -13.26 12.24
C ASP A 396 3.91 -13.56 11.08
N ALA A 397 4.34 -14.82 10.94
CA ALA A 397 5.14 -15.28 9.81
C ALA A 397 4.36 -15.19 8.49
N ARG A 398 3.05 -15.49 8.50
CA ARG A 398 2.17 -15.29 7.33
C ARG A 398 1.99 -13.82 6.96
N SER A 399 1.79 -12.96 7.95
CA SER A 399 1.65 -11.52 7.74
C SER A 399 2.92 -10.92 7.14
N LEU A 400 4.09 -11.24 7.71
CA LEU A 400 5.38 -10.81 7.17
C LEU A 400 5.56 -11.29 5.72
N LEU A 401 5.30 -12.57 5.46
CA LEU A 401 5.36 -13.17 4.13
C LEU A 401 4.41 -12.48 3.14
N SER A 402 3.16 -12.21 3.50
CA SER A 402 2.18 -11.54 2.62
C SER A 402 2.64 -10.14 2.21
N ASN A 403 3.06 -9.31 3.17
CA ASN A 403 3.60 -7.99 2.88
C ASN A 403 4.87 -8.07 2.00
N LEU A 404 5.72 -9.08 2.23
CA LEU A 404 6.98 -9.28 1.52
C LEU A 404 6.80 -9.77 0.07
N ILE A 405 5.91 -10.74 -0.17
CA ILE A 405 5.55 -11.17 -1.54
C ILE A 405 4.92 -9.99 -2.29
N TRP A 406 4.01 -9.25 -1.66
CA TRP A 406 3.35 -8.08 -2.27
C TRP A 406 4.35 -6.99 -2.67
N GLN A 407 5.22 -6.53 -1.75
CA GLN A 407 6.22 -5.51 -2.05
C GLN A 407 7.16 -5.90 -3.20
N ASN A 408 7.50 -7.18 -3.33
CA ASN A 408 8.39 -7.64 -4.39
C ASN A 408 7.67 -7.90 -5.72
N LEU A 409 6.39 -8.31 -5.72
CA LEU A 409 5.53 -8.29 -6.91
C LEU A 409 5.45 -6.88 -7.53
N ILE A 410 5.32 -5.85 -6.69
CA ILE A 410 5.32 -4.43 -7.11
C ILE A 410 6.67 -4.06 -7.75
N ARG A 411 7.78 -4.40 -7.09
CA ARG A 411 9.15 -4.15 -7.60
C ARG A 411 9.38 -4.83 -8.95
N ILE A 412 8.90 -6.05 -9.13
CA ILE A 412 9.03 -6.81 -10.38
C ILE A 412 8.25 -6.15 -11.53
N ARG A 413 7.00 -5.72 -11.29
CA ARG A 413 6.20 -4.98 -12.30
C ARG A 413 6.92 -3.71 -12.76
N LYS A 414 7.39 -2.88 -11.82
CA LYS A 414 8.15 -1.66 -12.12
C LYS A 414 9.47 -1.96 -12.85
N LEU A 415 10.13 -3.08 -12.56
CA LEU A 415 11.34 -3.48 -13.28
C LEU A 415 11.06 -3.88 -14.73
N ASP A 416 9.94 -4.55 -15.02
CA ASP A 416 9.60 -4.95 -16.41
C ASP A 416 9.30 -3.72 -17.30
N GLU A 417 8.68 -2.68 -16.75
CA GLU A 417 8.51 -1.39 -17.42
C GLU A 417 9.86 -0.73 -17.77
N LEU A 418 10.81 -0.72 -16.83
CA LEU A 418 12.14 -0.13 -17.00
C LEU A 418 13.06 -0.97 -17.92
N ASN A 419 12.92 -2.29 -17.86
CA ASN A 419 13.74 -3.27 -18.58
C ASN A 419 13.81 -3.01 -20.09
N LYS A 420 12.65 -2.73 -20.72
CA LYS A 420 12.45 -2.66 -22.18
C LYS A 420 13.43 -1.74 -22.92
N HIS A 421 14.03 -0.77 -22.21
CA HIS A 421 15.03 0.12 -22.77
C HIS A 421 16.36 0.09 -21.99
N ALA A 422 16.33 -0.03 -20.65
CA ALA A 422 17.53 0.12 -19.83
C ALA A 422 18.63 -0.95 -20.08
N LEU A 423 18.26 -2.20 -20.40
CA LEU A 423 19.25 -3.23 -20.69
C LEU A 423 20.02 -2.98 -22.00
N SER A 424 19.31 -2.57 -23.06
CA SER A 424 19.94 -2.15 -24.32
C SER A 424 20.75 -0.87 -24.13
N SER A 425 20.26 0.09 -23.35
CA SER A 425 20.94 1.35 -23.08
C SER A 425 22.34 1.18 -22.49
N ILE A 426 22.53 0.21 -21.57
CA ILE A 426 23.85 -0.05 -20.97
C ILE A 426 24.84 -0.61 -22.01
N ALA A 427 24.39 -1.50 -22.89
CA ALA A 427 25.21 -2.03 -23.98
C ALA A 427 25.54 -0.93 -25.02
N ASN A 428 24.57 -0.10 -25.38
CA ASN A 428 24.74 1.03 -26.31
C ASN A 428 25.75 2.06 -25.80
N VAL A 429 25.59 2.51 -24.54
CA VAL A 429 26.51 3.48 -23.92
C VAL A 429 27.92 2.92 -23.86
N ASN A 430 28.09 1.68 -23.38
CA ASN A 430 29.42 1.08 -23.28
C ASN A 430 30.08 0.92 -24.67
N THR A 431 29.33 0.48 -25.67
CA THR A 431 29.79 0.37 -27.07
C THR A 431 30.13 1.72 -27.70
N THR A 432 29.43 2.79 -27.31
CA THR A 432 29.64 4.13 -27.85
C THR A 432 30.85 4.80 -27.20
N LEU A 433 31.00 4.72 -25.87
CA LEU A 433 32.16 5.25 -25.14
C LEU A 433 33.48 4.62 -25.63
N HIS A 434 33.50 3.31 -25.87
CA HIS A 434 34.66 2.60 -26.43
C HIS A 434 35.03 2.99 -27.87
N LYS A 435 34.18 3.76 -28.56
CA LYS A 435 34.44 4.27 -29.92
C LYS A 435 34.83 5.74 -29.97
N LEU A 436 34.81 6.46 -28.83
CA LEU A 436 35.14 7.88 -28.82
C LEU A 436 36.66 8.07 -28.97
N ILE A 437 37.05 8.78 -30.03
CA ILE A 437 38.44 9.18 -30.28
C ILE A 437 38.71 10.47 -29.50
N PRO A 438 39.74 10.53 -28.63
CA PRO A 438 40.07 11.76 -27.90
C PRO A 438 40.39 12.95 -28.79
N ILE A 439 39.89 14.14 -28.40
CA ILE A 439 40.01 15.38 -29.19
C ILE A 439 41.44 15.82 -29.58
N PRO A 440 42.56 15.45 -28.92
CA PRO A 440 43.90 15.79 -29.39
C PRO A 440 44.27 15.34 -30.82
N TYR A 441 43.52 14.40 -31.42
CA TYR A 441 43.66 14.00 -32.83
C TYR A 441 42.88 14.89 -33.81
N VAL A 442 42.07 15.83 -33.30
CA VAL A 442 41.30 16.80 -34.08
C VAL A 442 42.00 18.15 -33.97
N ALA A 443 42.37 18.75 -35.10
CA ALA A 443 43.02 20.05 -35.10
C ALA A 443 42.11 21.10 -34.41
N TYR A 444 42.59 21.67 -33.31
CA TYR A 444 41.79 22.52 -32.41
C TYR A 444 41.17 23.74 -33.14
N SER A 445 41.90 24.30 -34.11
CA SER A 445 41.45 25.36 -35.02
C SER A 445 40.19 24.99 -35.82
N THR A 446 40.01 23.73 -36.18
CA THR A 446 38.82 23.25 -36.92
C THR A 446 37.57 23.26 -36.04
N LEU A 447 37.73 22.99 -34.74
CA LEU A 447 36.63 22.97 -33.76
C LEU A 447 36.16 24.38 -33.38
N GLU A 448 37.07 25.36 -33.29
CA GLU A 448 36.70 26.77 -33.08
C GLU A 448 36.19 27.46 -34.36
N GLY A 449 36.56 26.95 -35.54
CA GLY A 449 36.17 27.52 -36.83
C GLY A 449 34.66 27.53 -37.08
N VAL A 450 33.91 26.53 -36.64
CA VAL A 450 32.46 26.40 -36.93
C VAL A 450 31.60 27.39 -36.11
N PRO A 451 31.76 27.56 -34.77
CA PRO A 451 31.07 28.61 -34.03
C PRO A 451 31.44 30.02 -34.51
N LEU A 452 32.71 30.24 -34.86
CA LEU A 452 33.18 31.51 -35.41
C LEU A 452 32.50 31.81 -36.76
N PHE A 453 32.47 30.83 -37.67
CA PHE A 453 31.78 30.92 -38.95
C PHE A 453 30.29 31.29 -38.78
N LEU A 454 29.56 30.59 -37.90
CA LEU A 454 28.13 30.85 -37.67
C LEU A 454 27.87 32.26 -37.10
N LYS A 455 28.77 32.75 -36.25
CA LYS A 455 28.71 34.12 -35.71
C LYS A 455 28.95 35.18 -36.79
N GLU A 456 29.91 34.97 -37.69
CA GLU A 456 30.18 35.86 -38.82
C GLU A 456 29.04 35.83 -39.84
N TYR A 457 28.41 34.66 -40.09
CA TYR A 457 27.21 34.54 -40.90
C TYR A 457 26.07 35.41 -40.39
N LYS A 458 25.81 35.39 -39.07
CA LYS A 458 24.78 36.22 -38.44
C LYS A 458 25.02 37.72 -38.68
N ILE A 459 26.25 38.19 -38.46
CA ILE A 459 26.65 39.59 -38.72
C ILE A 459 26.42 39.96 -40.20
N PHE A 460 26.79 39.08 -41.13
CA PHE A 460 26.54 39.28 -42.55
C PHE A 460 25.04 39.33 -42.90
N ALA A 461 24.22 38.44 -42.35
CA ALA A 461 22.78 38.40 -42.59
C ALA A 461 22.05 39.63 -42.01
N GLU A 462 22.47 40.12 -40.85
CA GLU A 462 22.01 41.38 -40.26
C GLU A 462 22.37 42.58 -41.16
N ALA A 463 23.61 42.65 -41.67
CA ALA A 463 24.04 43.68 -42.61
C ALA A 463 23.25 43.65 -43.94
N LEU A 464 23.01 42.45 -44.49
CA LEU A 464 22.22 42.26 -45.71
C LEU A 464 20.75 42.68 -45.51
N THR A 465 20.17 42.37 -44.35
CA THR A 465 18.80 42.79 -43.98
C THR A 465 18.68 44.32 -43.85
N ASN A 466 19.67 44.97 -43.21
CA ASN A 466 19.73 46.43 -43.11
C ASN A 466 19.85 47.09 -44.50
N PHE A 467 20.68 46.54 -45.40
CA PHE A 467 20.81 46.99 -46.78
C PHE A 467 19.51 46.87 -47.57
N GLN A 468 18.73 45.79 -47.37
CA GLN A 468 17.39 45.65 -47.97
C GLN A 468 16.40 46.70 -47.47
N SER A 469 16.47 47.08 -46.18
CA SER A 469 15.60 48.12 -45.63
C SER A 469 15.82 49.46 -46.34
N LEU A 470 17.08 49.87 -46.48
CA LEU A 470 17.48 51.09 -47.20
C LEU A 470 17.09 51.05 -48.69
N LEU A 471 17.20 49.88 -49.34
CA LEU A 471 16.77 49.72 -50.74
C LEU A 471 15.24 49.79 -50.91
N LYS A 472 14.46 49.30 -49.93
CA LYS A 472 12.98 49.41 -49.93
C LYS A 472 12.53 50.86 -49.72
N GLU A 473 13.13 51.54 -48.76
CA GLU A 473 12.91 52.97 -48.49
C GLU A 473 13.17 53.79 -49.76
N PHE A 474 14.33 53.59 -50.38
CA PHE A 474 14.70 54.27 -51.62
C PHE A 474 13.74 53.98 -52.78
N VAL A 475 13.39 52.72 -53.05
CA VAL A 475 12.45 52.36 -54.13
C VAL A 475 11.06 53.00 -53.93
N ASN A 476 10.65 53.24 -52.69
CA ASN A 476 9.40 53.96 -52.40
C ASN A 476 9.52 55.46 -52.69
N GLU A 477 10.57 56.14 -52.18
CA GLU A 477 10.81 57.56 -52.48
C GLU A 477 10.93 57.83 -53.98
N ILE A 478 11.69 56.98 -54.67
CA ILE A 478 11.93 57.08 -56.11
C ILE A 478 10.66 56.76 -56.92
N GLY A 479 9.81 55.85 -56.43
CA GLY A 479 8.52 55.51 -57.05
C GLY A 479 7.52 56.67 -57.02
N ILE A 480 7.48 57.42 -55.92
CA ILE A 480 6.68 58.66 -55.80
C ILE A 480 7.12 59.70 -56.84
N VAL A 481 8.41 59.75 -57.17
CA VAL A 481 8.96 60.70 -58.13
C VAL A 481 8.70 60.24 -59.57
N GLU A 482 8.95 58.98 -59.91
CA GLU A 482 8.65 58.45 -61.25
C GLU A 482 7.16 58.62 -61.60
N ALA A 483 6.25 58.40 -60.65
CA ALA A 483 4.82 58.62 -60.85
C ALA A 483 4.49 60.07 -61.24
N ARG A 484 5.20 61.06 -60.67
CA ARG A 484 5.06 62.49 -61.02
C ARG A 484 5.71 62.79 -62.36
N LEU A 485 6.92 62.29 -62.61
CA LEU A 485 7.67 62.50 -63.86
C LEU A 485 6.99 61.89 -65.09
N LYS A 486 6.15 60.86 -64.91
CA LYS A 486 5.32 60.25 -65.97
C LYS A 486 3.99 60.96 -66.24
N SER A 487 3.58 61.89 -65.39
CA SER A 487 2.30 62.61 -65.49
C SER A 487 2.40 64.04 -66.04
N GLU A 488 3.59 64.48 -66.45
CA GLU A 488 3.89 65.89 -66.72
C GLU A 488 4.61 66.08 -68.07
N ASP A 489 4.39 67.24 -68.70
CA ASP A 489 5.01 67.62 -69.97
C ASP A 489 6.53 67.85 -69.85
N ASP A 490 7.22 67.93 -70.98
CA ASP A 490 8.69 67.97 -71.05
C ASP A 490 9.32 69.19 -70.35
N THR A 491 8.64 70.35 -70.24
CA THR A 491 9.19 71.51 -69.52
C THR A 491 8.94 71.42 -68.02
N LYS A 492 7.74 70.99 -67.59
CA LYS A 492 7.46 70.73 -66.16
C LYS A 492 8.29 69.58 -65.61
N PHE A 493 8.51 68.53 -66.42
CA PHE A 493 9.45 67.45 -66.15
C PHE A 493 10.85 68.01 -65.88
N LEU A 494 11.35 68.91 -66.74
CA LEU A 494 12.72 69.45 -66.62
C LEU A 494 12.90 70.27 -65.33
N ASP A 495 11.96 71.15 -64.99
CA ASP A 495 12.05 71.97 -63.77
C ASP A 495 11.96 71.12 -62.49
N LYS A 496 11.11 70.09 -62.46
CA LYS A 496 11.04 69.16 -61.32
C LYS A 496 12.21 68.19 -61.26
N ALA A 497 12.76 67.77 -62.41
CA ALA A 497 13.99 66.99 -62.46
C ALA A 497 15.16 67.82 -61.93
N LYS A 498 15.31 69.09 -62.36
CA LYS A 498 16.26 70.04 -61.77
C LYS A 498 16.05 70.16 -60.26
N GLN A 499 14.82 70.40 -59.79
CA GLN A 499 14.54 70.52 -58.35
C GLN A 499 14.83 69.23 -57.56
N PHE A 500 14.69 68.05 -58.16
CA PHE A 500 14.89 66.75 -57.49
C PHE A 500 16.35 66.26 -57.51
N TYR A 501 17.06 66.43 -58.62
CA TYR A 501 18.46 66.01 -58.78
C TYR A 501 19.46 67.09 -58.33
N ASN A 502 19.08 68.37 -58.34
CA ASN A 502 19.90 69.49 -57.83
C ASN A 502 19.45 70.00 -56.44
N SER A 503 18.49 69.37 -55.77
CA SER A 503 18.36 69.58 -54.32
C SER A 503 19.44 68.75 -53.61
N ASP A 504 20.32 69.45 -52.88
CA ASP A 504 21.50 68.88 -52.22
C ASP A 504 21.21 67.83 -51.12
N ASP A 505 19.93 67.56 -50.83
CA ASP A 505 19.48 66.57 -49.84
C ASP A 505 19.03 65.23 -50.42
N LYS A 506 18.79 65.10 -51.74
CA LYS A 506 17.98 63.99 -52.30
C LYS A 506 18.79 62.95 -53.07
N VAL A 507 18.75 62.94 -54.41
CA VAL A 507 19.19 61.75 -55.18
C VAL A 507 20.68 61.44 -55.04
N LEU A 508 21.55 62.38 -55.41
CA LEU A 508 22.99 62.14 -55.43
C LEU A 508 23.56 61.85 -54.02
N PRO A 509 23.19 62.58 -52.95
CA PRO A 509 23.56 62.22 -51.58
C PRO A 509 23.07 60.83 -51.18
N PHE A 510 21.87 60.41 -51.62
CA PHE A 510 21.36 59.06 -51.32
C PHE A 510 22.10 57.97 -52.10
N VAL A 511 22.43 58.18 -53.38
CA VAL A 511 23.27 57.25 -54.17
C VAL A 511 24.66 57.13 -53.55
N ILE A 512 25.25 58.23 -53.08
CA ILE A 512 26.51 58.22 -52.31
C ILE A 512 26.33 57.48 -50.97
N ARG A 513 25.19 57.65 -50.28
CA ARG A 513 24.86 56.96 -49.03
C ARG A 513 24.68 55.45 -49.24
N LEU A 514 24.05 55.03 -50.34
CA LEU A 514 23.98 53.63 -50.76
C LEU A 514 25.34 53.07 -51.13
N LYS A 515 26.18 53.82 -51.86
CA LYS A 515 27.55 53.41 -52.18
C LYS A 515 28.43 53.27 -50.94
N SER A 516 28.22 54.13 -49.93
CA SER A 516 28.84 54.00 -48.61
C SER A 516 28.36 52.75 -47.87
N HIS A 517 27.05 52.50 -47.80
CA HIS A 517 26.51 51.28 -47.18
C HIS A 517 26.89 49.99 -47.95
N MET A 518 27.03 50.06 -49.28
CA MET A 518 27.54 48.97 -50.11
C MET A 518 29.04 48.73 -49.86
N SER A 519 29.83 49.78 -49.66
CA SER A 519 31.24 49.66 -49.24
C SER A 519 31.34 48.95 -47.89
N THR A 520 30.55 49.38 -46.90
CA THR A 520 30.42 48.70 -45.60
C THR A 520 29.97 47.25 -45.75
N PHE A 521 28.95 46.97 -46.56
CA PHE A 521 28.46 45.61 -46.82
C PHE A 521 29.50 44.74 -47.52
N SER A 522 30.26 45.30 -48.47
CA SER A 522 31.35 44.61 -49.17
C SER A 522 32.52 44.32 -48.24
N GLN A 523 32.88 45.23 -47.33
CA GLN A 523 33.87 44.97 -46.28
C GLN A 523 33.42 43.85 -45.33
N HIS A 524 32.13 43.82 -44.95
CA HIS A 524 31.58 42.71 -44.17
C HIS A 524 31.63 41.39 -44.95
N LYS A 525 31.34 41.40 -46.26
CA LYS A 525 31.52 40.23 -47.14
C LYS A 525 32.98 39.81 -47.26
N GLU A 526 33.93 40.72 -47.45
CA GLU A 526 35.36 40.39 -47.60
C GLU A 526 35.92 39.78 -46.31
N SER A 527 35.56 40.35 -45.14
CA SER A 527 35.82 39.74 -43.82
C SER A 527 35.23 38.33 -43.73
N PHE A 528 33.95 38.19 -44.06
CA PHE A 528 33.21 36.93 -44.03
C PHE A 528 33.83 35.88 -44.97
N GLN A 529 34.09 36.22 -46.25
CA GLN A 529 34.73 35.36 -47.25
C GLN A 529 36.16 34.97 -46.87
N THR A 530 36.95 35.87 -46.28
CA THR A 530 38.32 35.56 -45.84
C THR A 530 38.29 34.54 -44.69
N LYS A 531 37.42 34.75 -43.70
CA LYS A 531 37.22 33.83 -42.56
C LYS A 531 36.61 32.49 -43.02
N ILE A 532 35.66 32.51 -43.95
CA ILE A 532 35.08 31.34 -44.63
C ILE A 532 36.17 30.53 -45.32
N THR A 533 36.98 31.17 -46.17
CA THR A 533 37.99 30.47 -46.97
C THR A 533 39.03 29.82 -46.05
N HIS A 534 39.41 30.50 -44.97
CA HIS A 534 40.28 29.91 -43.95
C HIS A 534 39.62 28.73 -43.22
N ALA A 535 38.35 28.85 -42.82
CA ALA A 535 37.62 27.79 -42.12
C ALA A 535 37.42 26.54 -43.02
N TRP A 536 36.94 26.71 -44.25
CA TRP A 536 36.73 25.61 -45.21
C TRP A 536 38.03 24.93 -45.62
N ASN A 537 39.12 25.69 -45.82
CA ASN A 537 40.44 25.10 -46.07
C ASN A 537 41.00 24.30 -44.87
N THR A 538 40.36 24.39 -43.69
CA THR A 538 40.69 23.62 -42.49
C THR A 538 39.70 22.45 -42.24
N LEU A 539 38.48 22.56 -42.77
CA LEU A 539 37.40 21.57 -42.73
C LEU A 539 37.51 20.59 -43.92
N THR A 540 38.46 19.66 -43.84
CA THR A 540 38.47 18.49 -44.74
C THR A 540 37.24 17.60 -44.52
N GLU A 541 36.84 16.82 -45.53
CA GLU A 541 35.77 15.82 -45.42
C GLU A 541 35.96 14.85 -44.24
N GLU A 542 37.22 14.49 -43.94
CA GLU A 542 37.59 13.65 -42.80
C GLU A 542 37.38 14.38 -41.46
N ASN A 543 37.90 15.60 -41.32
CA ASN A 543 37.66 16.44 -40.13
C ASN A 543 36.17 16.72 -39.92
N PHE A 544 35.41 16.90 -41.02
CA PHE A 544 33.99 17.19 -40.99
C PHE A 544 33.16 15.99 -40.50
N ARG A 545 33.44 14.78 -40.98
CA ARG A 545 32.82 13.55 -40.46
C ARG A 545 33.13 13.34 -38.98
N LEU A 546 34.37 13.58 -38.57
CA LEU A 546 34.79 13.47 -37.17
C LEU A 546 34.05 14.51 -36.30
N ILE A 547 33.82 15.72 -36.81
CA ILE A 547 32.97 16.74 -36.18
C ILE A 547 31.50 16.29 -36.05
N LEU A 548 30.94 15.62 -37.07
CA LEU A 548 29.59 15.04 -36.98
C LEU A 548 29.51 13.96 -35.89
N ASP A 549 30.47 13.02 -35.83
CA ASP A 549 30.52 12.01 -34.77
C ASP A 549 30.66 12.62 -33.37
N ILE A 550 31.46 13.68 -33.23
CA ILE A 550 31.61 14.47 -31.99
C ILE A 550 30.26 15.08 -31.54
N VAL A 551 29.48 15.62 -32.47
CA VAL A 551 28.21 16.28 -32.18
C VAL A 551 27.06 15.29 -31.98
N GLU A 552 27.07 14.13 -32.66
CA GLU A 552 26.03 13.13 -32.55
C GLU A 552 26.19 12.17 -31.36
N ALA A 553 27.41 11.83 -30.94
CA ALA A 553 27.62 10.91 -29.82
C ALA A 553 26.91 11.37 -28.52
N PRO A 554 26.96 12.65 -28.10
CA PRO A 554 26.18 13.17 -26.97
C PRO A 554 24.66 12.96 -27.14
N ARG A 555 24.13 13.21 -28.35
CA ARG A 555 22.69 13.05 -28.65
C ARG A 555 22.24 11.60 -28.52
N LYS A 556 23.03 10.67 -29.07
CA LYS A 556 22.80 9.22 -29.01
C LYS A 556 22.84 8.71 -27.55
N LEU A 557 23.84 9.16 -26.78
CA LEU A 557 24.03 8.77 -25.38
C LEU A 557 22.94 9.27 -24.43
N LYS A 558 22.39 10.48 -24.64
CA LYS A 558 21.48 11.14 -23.68
C LYS A 558 20.24 10.32 -23.29
N LEU A 559 19.56 9.69 -24.26
CA LEU A 559 18.37 8.86 -23.96
C LEU A 559 18.76 7.59 -23.20
N ASP A 560 19.84 6.95 -23.62
CA ASP A 560 20.29 5.71 -22.98
C ASP A 560 20.76 5.95 -21.54
N ILE A 561 21.55 6.99 -21.28
CA ILE A 561 21.97 7.38 -19.92
C ILE A 561 20.76 7.69 -19.03
N HIS A 562 19.72 8.33 -19.57
CA HIS A 562 18.47 8.56 -18.82
C HIS A 562 17.75 7.27 -18.41
N ASN A 563 17.80 6.22 -19.24
CA ASN A 563 17.29 4.90 -18.88
C ASN A 563 18.18 4.19 -17.83
N ILE A 564 19.50 4.40 -17.88
CA ILE A 564 20.44 3.91 -16.86
C ILE A 564 20.16 4.54 -15.49
N VAL A 565 19.94 5.86 -15.44
CA VAL A 565 19.60 6.56 -14.18
C VAL A 565 18.28 6.07 -13.61
N LYS A 566 17.23 5.89 -14.44
CA LYS A 566 15.96 5.27 -13.97
C LYS A 566 16.16 3.87 -13.38
N LEU A 567 17.07 3.07 -13.95
CA LEU A 567 17.38 1.73 -13.43
C LEU A 567 18.20 1.80 -12.13
N HIS A 568 19.17 2.71 -12.04
CA HIS A 568 19.89 3.02 -10.80
C HIS A 568 18.92 3.38 -9.68
N ASP A 569 18.01 4.33 -9.93
CA ASP A 569 17.07 4.83 -8.93
C ASP A 569 16.11 3.72 -8.47
N PHE A 570 15.68 2.83 -9.38
CA PHE A 570 14.95 1.63 -9.03
C PHE A 570 15.76 0.70 -8.10
N VAL A 571 17.00 0.36 -8.45
CA VAL A 571 17.89 -0.45 -7.59
C VAL A 571 18.11 0.24 -6.24
N HIS A 572 18.13 1.58 -6.20
CA HIS A 572 18.20 2.35 -4.97
C HIS A 572 16.91 2.37 -4.14
N THR A 573 15.76 1.97 -4.67
CA THR A 573 14.54 1.66 -3.88
C THR A 573 14.52 0.23 -3.31
N LEU A 574 15.44 -0.65 -3.70
CA LEU A 574 15.58 -1.97 -3.10
C LEU A 574 16.28 -1.89 -1.74
N SER A 575 15.91 -2.78 -0.84
CA SER A 575 16.58 -2.99 0.46
C SER A 575 16.91 -4.48 0.58
N PRO A 576 18.04 -4.85 1.23
CA PRO A 576 18.28 -6.22 1.62
C PRO A 576 17.15 -6.76 2.50
N LEU A 577 16.92 -8.07 2.43
CA LEU A 577 16.04 -8.81 3.32
C LEU A 577 16.66 -8.86 4.72
N SER A 578 15.87 -8.59 5.75
CA SER A 578 16.28 -8.84 7.13
C SER A 578 16.49 -10.34 7.38
N GLU A 579 17.21 -10.68 8.45
CA GLU A 579 17.44 -12.07 8.87
C GLU A 579 16.12 -12.86 9.03
N ILE A 580 15.07 -12.22 9.54
CA ILE A 580 13.74 -12.83 9.74
C ILE A 580 13.06 -13.08 8.39
N GLU A 581 13.08 -12.12 7.48
CA GLU A 581 12.52 -12.26 6.13
C GLU A 581 13.26 -13.36 5.33
N ASN A 582 14.59 -13.42 5.46
CA ASN A 582 15.41 -14.48 4.88
C ASN A 582 15.05 -15.88 5.41
N VAL A 583 14.82 -16.04 6.71
CA VAL A 583 14.34 -17.32 7.29
C VAL A 583 12.94 -17.69 6.74
N VAL A 584 12.03 -16.72 6.66
CA VAL A 584 10.65 -16.94 6.17
C VAL A 584 10.63 -17.30 4.68
N ILE A 585 11.42 -16.63 3.83
CA ILE A 585 11.56 -16.96 2.41
C ILE A 585 12.21 -18.34 2.24
N ASN A 586 13.23 -18.68 3.03
CA ASN A 586 13.89 -19.96 2.91
C ASN A 586 12.94 -21.14 3.18
N ASN A 587 12.08 -20.99 4.19
CA ASN A 587 11.12 -22.01 4.62
C ASN A 587 9.80 -22.00 3.81
N LEU A 588 9.56 -21.00 2.94
CA LEU A 588 8.32 -20.79 2.17
C LEU A 588 7.80 -22.06 1.48
N THR A 589 8.70 -22.80 0.82
CA THR A 589 8.34 -24.04 0.10
C THR A 589 7.91 -25.15 1.07
N GLU A 590 8.53 -25.25 2.23
CA GLU A 590 8.24 -26.29 3.22
C GLU A 590 6.93 -26.00 3.96
N VAL A 591 6.70 -24.74 4.33
CA VAL A 591 5.45 -24.27 4.95
C VAL A 591 4.26 -24.52 4.02
N LEU A 592 4.31 -24.06 2.76
CA LEU A 592 3.21 -24.25 1.81
C LEU A 592 2.95 -25.75 1.49
N LEU A 593 4.00 -26.58 1.45
CA LEU A 593 3.83 -28.04 1.28
C LEU A 593 3.27 -28.72 2.54
N ALA A 594 3.62 -28.26 3.74
CA ALA A 594 3.04 -28.75 4.99
C ALA A 594 1.56 -28.34 5.14
N VAL A 595 1.21 -27.11 4.72
CA VAL A 595 -0.17 -26.63 4.61
C VAL A 595 -0.98 -27.48 3.63
N LYS A 596 -0.48 -27.69 2.40
CA LYS A 596 -1.11 -28.60 1.42
C LYS A 596 -1.30 -30.02 1.97
N ARG A 597 -0.32 -30.51 2.75
CA ARG A 597 -0.43 -31.81 3.44
C ARG A 597 -1.56 -31.81 4.47
N LYS A 598 -1.68 -30.79 5.33
CA LYS A 598 -2.78 -30.68 6.30
C LYS A 598 -4.16 -30.57 5.63
N LEU A 599 -4.26 -29.81 4.55
CA LEU A 599 -5.49 -29.72 3.74
C LEU A 599 -5.87 -31.06 3.10
N ASN A 600 -4.92 -31.94 2.79
CA ASN A 600 -5.19 -33.29 2.27
C ASN A 600 -5.40 -34.36 3.38
N GLU A 601 -4.78 -34.20 4.55
CA GLU A 601 -5.05 -35.02 5.74
C GLU A 601 -6.47 -34.77 6.29
N SER A 602 -7.00 -33.56 6.10
CA SER A 602 -8.31 -33.12 6.60
C SER A 602 -9.49 -34.02 6.20
N SER A 603 -9.49 -34.63 5.01
CA SER A 603 -10.58 -35.50 4.56
C SER A 603 -10.67 -36.77 5.41
N LYS A 604 -9.53 -37.45 5.64
CA LYS A 604 -9.44 -38.62 6.52
C LYS A 604 -9.77 -38.27 7.98
N LEU A 605 -9.44 -37.06 8.39
CA LEU A 605 -9.78 -36.51 9.70
C LEU A 605 -11.30 -36.31 9.83
N GLY A 606 -11.99 -35.85 8.78
CA GLY A 606 -13.45 -35.73 8.72
C GLY A 606 -14.16 -37.08 8.87
N ASP A 607 -13.70 -38.11 8.14
CA ASP A 607 -14.27 -39.46 8.23
C ASP A 607 -14.07 -40.07 9.64
N LYS A 608 -12.88 -39.89 10.22
CA LYS A 608 -12.59 -40.28 11.61
C LYS A 608 -13.48 -39.55 12.61
N PHE A 609 -13.67 -38.25 12.43
CA PHE A 609 -14.50 -37.42 13.31
C PHE A 609 -15.98 -37.81 13.25
N LYS A 610 -16.51 -38.07 12.04
CA LYS A 610 -17.87 -38.61 11.85
C LYS A 610 -18.08 -39.92 12.59
N LYS A 611 -17.11 -40.84 12.56
CA LYS A 611 -17.15 -42.09 13.32
C LYS A 611 -17.12 -41.86 14.84
N GLU A 612 -16.30 -40.93 15.33
CA GLU A 612 -16.27 -40.57 16.76
C GLU A 612 -17.60 -39.95 17.24
N ILE A 613 -18.30 -39.21 16.36
CA ILE A 613 -19.67 -38.72 16.62
C ILE A 613 -20.67 -39.87 16.71
N GLU A 614 -20.62 -40.83 15.79
CA GLU A 614 -21.48 -42.03 15.81
C GLU A 614 -21.27 -42.88 17.08
N GLU A 615 -20.02 -43.01 17.54
CA GLU A 615 -19.65 -43.72 18.77
C GLU A 615 -20.22 -43.11 20.06
N THR A 616 -20.64 -41.84 20.05
CA THR A 616 -21.35 -41.23 21.20
C THR A 616 -22.72 -41.86 21.48
N LYS A 617 -23.30 -42.59 20.51
CA LYS A 617 -24.65 -43.21 20.52
C LYS A 617 -25.84 -42.27 20.71
N GLY A 618 -25.62 -41.02 21.12
CA GLY A 618 -26.66 -40.01 21.35
C GLY A 618 -26.64 -38.81 20.39
N PHE A 619 -25.70 -38.75 19.44
CA PHE A 619 -25.50 -37.59 18.54
C PHE A 619 -26.77 -37.06 17.85
N ARG A 620 -27.75 -37.93 17.55
CA ARG A 620 -29.06 -37.53 16.97
C ARG A 620 -29.85 -36.55 17.84
N ARG A 621 -29.51 -36.42 19.13
CA ARG A 621 -30.10 -35.42 20.03
C ARG A 621 -29.61 -34.00 19.75
N LEU A 622 -28.50 -33.84 19.02
CA LEU A 622 -27.97 -32.54 18.60
C LEU A 622 -28.37 -32.18 17.16
N THR A 623 -28.80 -33.12 16.33
CA THR A 623 -29.19 -32.83 14.93
C THR A 623 -30.43 -31.95 14.81
N ASP A 624 -31.24 -31.88 15.87
CA ASP A 624 -32.44 -31.03 15.97
C ASP A 624 -32.10 -29.56 16.30
N PHE A 625 -30.84 -29.26 16.62
CA PHE A 625 -30.35 -27.90 16.90
C PHE A 625 -30.08 -27.13 15.59
N THR A 626 -31.03 -27.13 14.66
CA THR A 626 -30.88 -26.57 13.30
C THR A 626 -30.68 -25.05 13.27
N TRP A 627 -30.93 -24.38 14.40
CA TRP A 627 -30.73 -22.94 14.62
C TRP A 627 -29.30 -22.61 15.11
N ALA A 628 -28.47 -23.61 15.46
CA ALA A 628 -27.17 -23.41 16.13
C ALA A 628 -26.19 -22.54 15.34
N ARG A 629 -26.10 -22.71 14.01
CA ARG A 629 -25.25 -21.88 13.13
C ARG A 629 -25.55 -20.39 13.26
N GLU A 630 -26.81 -20.02 13.05
CA GLU A 630 -27.24 -18.62 13.10
C GLU A 630 -27.13 -18.06 14.52
N ALA A 631 -27.41 -18.86 15.56
CA ALA A 631 -27.18 -18.44 16.94
C ALA A 631 -25.70 -18.18 17.21
N SER A 632 -24.78 -19.04 16.75
CA SER A 632 -23.34 -18.82 16.87
C SER A 632 -22.89 -17.55 16.15
N ILE A 633 -23.33 -17.33 14.90
CA ILE A 633 -23.07 -16.10 14.13
C ILE A 633 -23.54 -14.87 14.92
N GLN A 634 -24.79 -14.83 15.35
CA GLN A 634 -25.37 -13.66 16.03
C GLN A 634 -24.78 -13.43 17.43
N LEU A 635 -24.37 -14.48 18.15
CA LEU A 635 -23.64 -14.39 19.42
C LEU A 635 -22.21 -13.87 19.23
N ALA A 636 -21.42 -14.45 18.33
CA ALA A 636 -20.06 -14.01 18.04
C ALA A 636 -20.03 -12.56 17.56
N CYS A 637 -20.97 -12.21 16.68
CA CYS A 637 -21.13 -10.82 16.22
C CYS A 637 -21.52 -9.87 17.35
N SER A 638 -22.35 -10.32 18.30
CA SER A 638 -22.69 -9.55 19.51
C SER A 638 -21.49 -9.38 20.44
N GLN A 639 -20.68 -10.42 20.67
CA GLN A 639 -19.47 -10.35 21.50
C GLN A 639 -18.44 -9.34 20.94
N ARG A 640 -18.17 -9.38 19.63
CA ARG A 640 -17.22 -8.43 19.02
C ARG A 640 -17.77 -7.01 19.00
N ALA A 641 -19.07 -6.82 18.75
CA ALA A 641 -19.72 -5.50 18.86
C ALA A 641 -19.66 -4.95 20.30
N LEU A 642 -19.99 -5.76 21.30
CA LEU A 642 -19.85 -5.43 22.73
C LEU A 642 -18.44 -4.93 23.05
N ASN A 643 -17.41 -5.70 22.69
CA ASN A 643 -16.02 -5.38 23.01
C ASN A 643 -15.51 -4.14 22.27
N PHE A 644 -15.95 -3.90 21.02
CA PHE A 644 -15.62 -2.70 20.28
C PHE A 644 -16.29 -1.46 20.89
N TYR A 645 -17.57 -1.56 21.25
CA TYR A 645 -18.35 -0.47 21.87
C TYR A 645 -17.84 -0.08 23.27
N GLN A 646 -17.15 -0.97 23.97
CA GLN A 646 -16.53 -0.72 25.28
C GLN A 646 -15.20 0.05 25.25
N ARG A 647 -14.52 0.14 24.10
CA ARG A 647 -13.15 0.66 24.05
C ARG A 647 -13.08 2.11 24.54
N GLU A 648 -12.28 2.38 25.57
CA GLU A 648 -12.02 3.74 26.07
C GLU A 648 -11.47 4.67 24.97
N ASP A 649 -10.75 4.09 24.00
CA ASP A 649 -10.22 4.79 22.83
C ASP A 649 -11.17 4.79 21.60
N LEU A 650 -12.40 4.24 21.70
CA LEU A 650 -13.37 4.15 20.60
C LEU A 650 -13.58 5.47 19.84
N PRO A 651 -13.82 6.63 20.49
CA PRO A 651 -13.97 7.89 19.75
C PRO A 651 -12.71 8.23 18.96
N GLN A 652 -11.53 7.99 19.54
CA GLN A 652 -10.26 8.27 18.88
C GLN A 652 -10.06 7.36 17.66
N ILE A 653 -10.43 6.09 17.75
CA ILE A 653 -10.31 5.11 16.66
C ILE A 653 -11.14 5.55 15.46
N VAL A 654 -12.44 5.80 15.65
CA VAL A 654 -13.34 6.09 14.52
C VAL A 654 -13.05 7.44 13.88
N TYR A 655 -12.60 8.44 14.66
CA TYR A 655 -12.13 9.71 14.09
C TYR A 655 -10.78 9.55 13.37
N LYS A 656 -9.79 8.86 13.95
CA LYS A 656 -8.49 8.59 13.29
C LYS A 656 -8.68 7.83 11.97
N PHE A 657 -9.54 6.81 11.93
CA PHE A 657 -9.86 6.10 10.69
C PHE A 657 -10.48 7.03 9.64
N SER A 658 -11.44 7.86 10.05
CA SER A 658 -12.09 8.84 9.17
C SER A 658 -11.13 9.89 8.60
N GLU A 659 -10.15 10.35 9.39
CA GLU A 659 -9.18 11.36 8.99
C GLU A 659 -8.05 10.78 8.14
N ASN A 660 -7.49 9.65 8.54
CA ASN A 660 -6.52 8.88 7.76
C ASN A 660 -7.10 8.51 6.38
N GLY A 661 -8.32 7.97 6.34
CA GLY A 661 -9.01 7.63 5.10
C GLY A 661 -9.27 8.82 4.19
N LYS A 662 -9.50 10.02 4.75
CA LYS A 662 -9.58 11.27 3.97
C LYS A 662 -8.23 11.62 3.33
N ILE A 663 -7.11 11.50 4.06
CA ILE A 663 -5.77 11.83 3.53
C ILE A 663 -5.44 10.95 2.31
N ILE A 664 -5.69 9.65 2.37
CA ILE A 664 -5.45 8.75 1.24
C ILE A 664 -6.43 9.00 0.09
N ARG A 665 -7.72 9.24 0.36
CA ARG A 665 -8.67 9.64 -0.68
C ARG A 665 -8.21 10.92 -1.38
N ASP A 666 -7.80 11.95 -0.65
CA ASP A 666 -7.38 13.22 -1.25
C ASP A 666 -6.09 13.06 -2.10
N ARG A 667 -5.19 12.13 -1.74
CA ARG A 667 -4.05 11.71 -2.57
C ARG A 667 -4.48 10.93 -3.82
N VAL A 668 -5.41 9.99 -3.68
CA VAL A 668 -6.04 9.26 -4.80
C VAL A 668 -6.75 10.22 -5.76
N ASP A 669 -7.39 11.26 -5.22
CA ASP A 669 -8.14 12.22 -6.03
C ASP A 669 -7.24 13.14 -6.87
N ALA A 670 -5.96 13.25 -6.51
CA ALA A 670 -4.92 13.93 -7.29
C ALA A 670 -4.24 13.04 -8.36
N MET A 671 -4.59 11.75 -8.47
CA MET A 671 -4.06 10.88 -9.52
C MET A 671 -4.63 11.26 -10.90
N SER A 672 -3.76 11.39 -11.90
CA SER A 672 -4.13 11.72 -13.28
C SER A 672 -4.91 10.63 -13.99
N GLU A 673 -4.60 9.37 -13.66
CA GLU A 673 -5.37 8.18 -14.09
C GLU A 673 -5.91 7.47 -12.85
N LYS A 674 -7.23 7.32 -12.78
CA LYS A 674 -7.94 6.67 -11.67
C LYS A 674 -8.57 5.36 -12.16
N PRO A 675 -7.93 4.19 -11.96
CA PRO A 675 -8.55 2.92 -12.29
C PRO A 675 -9.81 2.70 -11.42
N GLU A 676 -10.85 2.09 -11.99
CA GLU A 676 -12.19 1.98 -11.38
C GLU A 676 -12.21 1.33 -9.98
N ILE A 677 -11.21 0.48 -9.70
CA ILE A 677 -10.90 -0.10 -8.40
C ILE A 677 -10.84 0.94 -7.26
N LEU A 678 -10.44 2.19 -7.55
CA LEU A 678 -10.33 3.26 -6.55
C LEU A 678 -11.69 3.86 -6.12
N SER A 679 -12.80 3.45 -6.73
CA SER A 679 -14.16 3.91 -6.38
C SER A 679 -14.55 3.65 -4.91
N GLY A 680 -13.96 2.65 -4.25
CA GLY A 680 -14.26 2.28 -2.86
C GLY A 680 -13.99 3.35 -1.79
N TRP A 681 -13.15 4.36 -2.09
CA TRP A 681 -12.87 5.46 -1.16
C TRP A 681 -14.02 6.47 -1.00
N SER A 682 -14.99 6.48 -1.92
CA SER A 682 -16.10 7.46 -1.95
C SER A 682 -16.89 7.51 -0.63
N ASN A 683 -17.04 6.36 0.03
CA ASN A 683 -17.85 6.20 1.24
C ASN A 683 -17.23 6.79 2.52
N ILE A 684 -15.97 7.25 2.53
CA ILE A 684 -15.35 7.80 3.76
C ILE A 684 -16.05 9.07 4.27
N SER A 685 -16.65 9.86 3.37
CA SER A 685 -17.48 11.02 3.73
C SER A 685 -18.77 10.59 4.46
N VAL A 686 -19.39 9.49 4.01
CA VAL A 686 -20.61 8.92 4.61
C VAL A 686 -20.30 8.35 5.99
N PHE A 687 -19.20 7.60 6.11
CA PHE A 687 -18.67 7.14 7.40
C PHE A 687 -18.48 8.31 8.38
N LYS A 688 -17.80 9.39 7.95
CA LYS A 688 -17.55 10.57 8.81
C LYS A 688 -18.84 11.22 9.33
N GLN A 689 -19.90 11.23 8.52
CA GLN A 689 -21.20 11.78 8.91
C GLN A 689 -21.96 10.90 9.92
N MET A 690 -21.73 9.58 9.90
CA MET A 690 -22.38 8.64 10.83
C MET A 690 -21.73 8.61 12.22
N VAL A 691 -20.41 8.82 12.31
CA VAL A 691 -19.62 8.72 13.56
C VAL A 691 -20.23 9.47 14.76
N PRO A 692 -20.67 10.74 14.67
CA PRO A 692 -21.21 11.46 15.84
C PRO A 692 -22.51 10.86 16.39
N ASN A 693 -23.38 10.33 15.51
CA ASN A 693 -24.61 9.67 15.93
C ASN A 693 -24.31 8.28 16.52
N PHE A 694 -23.42 7.52 15.89
CA PHE A 694 -22.96 6.23 16.38
C PHE A 694 -22.38 6.30 17.81
N LEU A 695 -21.45 7.23 18.06
CA LEU A 695 -20.88 7.42 19.40
C LEU A 695 -21.96 7.78 20.43
N LYS A 696 -22.89 8.69 20.06
CA LYS A 696 -24.04 9.08 20.89
C LYS A 696 -25.10 7.97 21.08
N GLU A 697 -25.06 6.90 20.30
CA GLU A 697 -25.86 5.70 20.52
C GLU A 697 -25.14 4.70 21.43
N VAL A 698 -23.83 4.51 21.25
CA VAL A 698 -22.98 3.72 22.15
C VAL A 698 -22.97 4.28 23.58
N GLU A 699 -22.85 5.60 23.75
CA GLU A 699 -22.91 6.30 25.04
C GLU A 699 -24.20 6.05 25.85
N LYS A 700 -25.29 5.60 25.19
CA LYS A 700 -26.58 5.30 25.86
C LYS A 700 -26.72 3.83 26.27
N LEU A 701 -25.79 2.96 25.90
CA LEU A 701 -25.84 1.56 26.30
C LEU A 701 -25.65 1.45 27.82
N SER A 702 -26.58 0.76 28.49
CA SER A 702 -26.44 0.48 29.92
C SER A 702 -25.38 -0.58 30.13
N PHE A 703 -24.27 -0.24 30.80
CA PHE A 703 -23.25 -1.20 31.22
C PHE A 703 -23.69 -2.12 32.38
N ILE A 704 -24.95 -1.99 32.80
CA ILE A 704 -25.63 -2.74 33.86
C ILE A 704 -26.91 -3.33 33.24
N TYR A 705 -27.02 -4.65 33.21
CA TYR A 705 -28.14 -5.36 32.60
C TYR A 705 -28.95 -6.14 33.65
N PRO A 706 -30.22 -5.74 33.92
CA PRO A 706 -31.08 -6.45 34.87
C PRO A 706 -31.71 -7.69 34.20
N MET A 707 -31.28 -8.89 34.63
CA MET A 707 -31.72 -10.15 34.02
C MET A 707 -32.92 -10.74 34.78
N LYS A 708 -34.14 -10.51 34.26
CA LYS A 708 -35.42 -10.86 34.94
C LYS A 708 -35.66 -12.36 35.16
N GLU A 709 -35.05 -13.21 34.33
CA GLU A 709 -35.14 -14.68 34.41
C GLU A 709 -33.80 -15.28 34.02
N LYS A 710 -33.46 -16.46 34.54
CA LYS A 710 -32.25 -17.23 34.15
C LYS A 710 -32.53 -18.15 32.96
N SER A 711 -32.94 -17.59 31.83
CA SER A 711 -33.26 -18.32 30.59
C SER A 711 -32.41 -17.82 29.41
N LEU A 712 -32.19 -18.66 28.40
CA LEU A 712 -31.45 -18.24 27.21
C LEU A 712 -32.16 -17.10 26.48
N LYS A 713 -33.51 -17.10 26.48
CA LYS A 713 -34.30 -16.03 25.89
C LYS A 713 -34.03 -14.67 26.55
N SER A 714 -34.09 -14.57 27.88
CA SER A 714 -33.88 -13.28 28.58
C SER A 714 -32.45 -12.75 28.38
N PHE A 715 -31.47 -13.64 28.20
CA PHE A 715 -30.12 -13.27 27.78
C PHE A 715 -30.08 -12.68 26.36
N GLY A 716 -30.85 -13.25 25.43
CA GLY A 716 -31.07 -12.69 24.10
C GLY A 716 -31.81 -11.34 24.12
N ASP A 717 -32.79 -11.16 25.01
CA ASP A 717 -33.48 -9.89 25.21
C ASP A 717 -32.51 -8.80 25.73
N VAL A 718 -31.58 -9.16 26.64
CA VAL A 718 -30.47 -8.28 27.09
C VAL A 718 -29.55 -7.90 25.92
N LEU A 719 -29.10 -8.86 25.12
CA LEU A 719 -28.22 -8.60 23.96
C LEU A 719 -28.91 -7.84 22.82
N SER A 720 -30.24 -7.88 22.75
CA SER A 720 -31.02 -7.09 21.77
C SER A 720 -30.94 -5.58 22.04
N SER A 721 -30.46 -5.13 23.22
CA SER A 721 -30.15 -3.72 23.48
C SER A 721 -29.14 -3.12 22.49
N LEU A 722 -28.21 -3.93 21.98
CA LEU A 722 -27.22 -3.55 20.97
C LEU A 722 -27.85 -3.16 19.62
N ASP A 723 -29.08 -3.59 19.36
CA ASP A 723 -29.81 -3.29 18.13
C ASP A 723 -30.29 -1.83 18.07
N THR A 724 -30.19 -1.11 19.20
CA THR A 724 -30.43 0.34 19.26
C THR A 724 -29.29 1.15 18.65
N VAL A 725 -28.08 0.57 18.51
CA VAL A 725 -26.94 1.21 17.86
C VAL A 725 -26.96 0.96 16.35
N THR A 726 -26.66 2.01 15.59
CA THR A 726 -26.53 1.99 14.14
C THR A 726 -25.06 2.12 13.75
N PRO A 727 -24.32 1.01 13.55
CA PRO A 727 -22.91 1.06 13.19
C PRO A 727 -22.70 1.76 11.83
N PRO A 728 -21.68 2.63 11.69
CA PRO A 728 -21.32 3.24 10.43
C PRO A 728 -21.02 2.20 9.36
N GLN A 729 -21.52 2.42 8.14
CA GLN A 729 -21.30 1.50 7.03
C GLN A 729 -19.84 1.57 6.55
N ILE A 730 -19.19 0.41 6.46
CA ILE A 730 -17.85 0.26 5.88
C ILE A 730 -17.79 -1.05 5.09
N ASP A 731 -17.48 -0.96 3.80
CA ASP A 731 -17.06 -2.12 3.02
C ASP A 731 -15.58 -2.39 3.31
N TYR A 732 -15.33 -3.05 4.43
CA TYR A 732 -13.99 -3.32 4.93
C TYR A 732 -13.16 -4.15 3.94
N SER A 733 -13.81 -5.05 3.17
CA SER A 733 -13.15 -5.89 2.18
C SER A 733 -12.71 -5.09 0.96
N MET A 734 -13.56 -4.19 0.44
CA MET A 734 -13.15 -3.23 -0.57
C MET A 734 -12.05 -2.30 -0.03
N TRP A 735 -12.11 -1.87 1.23
CA TRP A 735 -11.07 -1.04 1.84
C TRP A 735 -9.72 -1.77 1.99
N GLN A 736 -9.71 -3.04 2.39
CA GLN A 736 -8.50 -3.86 2.38
C GLN A 736 -7.96 -4.09 0.96
N PHE A 737 -8.84 -4.43 -0.01
CA PHE A 737 -8.46 -4.67 -1.40
C PHE A 737 -7.85 -3.43 -2.04
N VAL A 738 -8.46 -2.26 -1.84
CA VAL A 738 -7.96 -1.00 -2.41
C VAL A 738 -6.74 -0.47 -1.65
N LEU A 739 -6.60 -0.68 -0.33
CA LEU A 739 -5.32 -0.44 0.35
C LEU A 739 -4.21 -1.34 -0.18
N SER A 740 -4.48 -2.64 -0.40
CA SER A 740 -3.51 -3.55 -1.03
C SER A 740 -3.12 -3.05 -2.42
N PHE A 741 -4.08 -2.65 -3.26
CA PHE A 741 -3.77 -1.99 -4.54
C PHE A 741 -2.92 -0.72 -4.35
N LEU A 742 -3.27 0.17 -3.43
CA LEU A 742 -2.52 1.41 -3.22
C LEU A 742 -1.12 1.20 -2.66
N ALA A 743 -0.84 0.11 -1.94
CA ALA A 743 0.53 -0.27 -1.58
C ALA A 743 1.44 -0.48 -2.81
N SER A 744 0.87 -0.69 -4.02
CA SER A 744 1.64 -0.76 -5.28
C SER A 744 1.99 0.61 -5.90
N THR A 745 1.35 1.69 -5.45
CA THR A 745 1.51 3.02 -6.03
C THR A 745 2.46 3.89 -5.19
N HIS A 746 2.74 5.11 -5.67
CA HIS A 746 3.46 6.12 -4.88
C HIS A 746 2.74 6.48 -3.56
N ILE A 747 1.42 6.29 -3.48
CA ILE A 747 0.63 6.51 -2.26
C ILE A 747 0.97 5.44 -1.21
N GLY A 748 1.34 4.22 -1.62
CA GLY A 748 1.80 3.15 -0.74
C GLY A 748 3.15 3.38 -0.06
N GLN A 749 3.88 4.43 -0.44
CA GLN A 749 5.26 4.69 -0.04
C GLN A 749 5.41 5.85 0.97
N VAL A 750 4.30 6.44 1.42
CA VAL A 750 4.28 7.49 2.45
C VAL A 750 3.74 6.98 3.79
N ASP A 751 4.22 7.54 4.89
CA ASP A 751 3.84 7.11 6.26
C ASP A 751 2.32 7.13 6.50
N ASP A 752 1.61 8.09 5.88
CA ASP A 752 0.14 8.17 5.86
C ASP A 752 -0.51 6.80 5.60
N PHE A 753 -0.01 6.06 4.62
CA PHE A 753 -0.56 4.76 4.22
C PHE A 753 -0.45 3.71 5.34
N VAL A 754 0.64 3.73 6.10
CA VAL A 754 0.84 2.85 7.26
C VAL A 754 -0.16 3.20 8.37
N TYR A 755 -0.39 4.50 8.61
CA TYR A 755 -1.40 4.96 9.56
C TYR A 755 -2.82 4.58 9.13
N VAL A 756 -3.13 4.57 7.83
CA VAL A 756 -4.46 4.18 7.31
C VAL A 756 -4.68 2.68 7.39
N LYS A 757 -3.68 1.86 7.04
CA LYS A 757 -3.76 0.40 7.21
C LYS A 757 -3.99 0.04 8.68
N LYS A 758 -3.23 0.67 9.59
CA LYS A 758 -3.43 0.49 11.03
C LYS A 758 -4.81 0.96 11.51
N SER A 759 -5.28 2.13 11.10
CA SER A 759 -6.59 2.62 11.55
C SER A 759 -7.77 1.85 10.96
N LEU A 760 -7.59 1.20 9.79
CA LEU A 760 -8.53 0.19 9.29
C LEU A 760 -8.56 -1.04 10.20
N ASP A 761 -7.39 -1.58 10.57
CA ASP A 761 -7.29 -2.70 11.54
C ASP A 761 -7.92 -2.35 12.90
N ASP A 762 -7.75 -1.11 13.39
CA ASP A 762 -8.37 -0.64 14.63
C ASP A 762 -9.91 -0.57 14.57
N VAL A 763 -10.53 -0.34 13.38
CA VAL A 763 -12.01 -0.39 13.18
C VAL A 763 -12.54 -1.75 12.71
N ALA A 764 -11.69 -2.77 12.57
CA ALA A 764 -12.07 -4.05 11.95
C ALA A 764 -13.32 -4.70 12.59
N ASP A 765 -13.51 -4.53 13.91
CA ASP A 765 -14.62 -5.13 14.63
C ASP A 765 -16.00 -4.53 14.31
N LEU A 766 -16.05 -3.37 13.66
CA LEU A 766 -17.31 -2.76 13.20
C LEU A 766 -18.07 -3.65 12.19
N GLN A 767 -17.35 -4.51 11.46
CA GLN A 767 -17.94 -5.53 10.58
C GLN A 767 -18.85 -6.51 11.33
N TYR A 768 -18.44 -6.95 12.52
CA TYR A 768 -19.27 -7.85 13.33
C TYR A 768 -20.56 -7.16 13.77
N ALA A 769 -20.49 -5.87 14.14
CA ALA A 769 -21.68 -5.08 14.44
C ALA A 769 -22.64 -4.95 13.24
N LEU A 770 -22.09 -4.79 12.03
CA LEU A 770 -22.86 -4.72 10.77
C LEU A 770 -23.53 -6.04 10.38
N LEU A 771 -22.96 -7.19 10.78
CA LEU A 771 -23.52 -8.52 10.54
C LEU A 771 -24.66 -8.92 11.50
N ARG A 772 -24.91 -8.13 12.57
CA ARG A 772 -25.98 -8.42 13.54
C ARG A 772 -27.36 -8.15 12.94
N ARG A 773 -28.25 -9.14 12.99
CA ARG A 773 -29.64 -9.04 12.51
C ARG A 773 -30.57 -8.62 13.65
N LYS A 774 -31.12 -7.41 13.55
CA LYS A 774 -31.97 -6.81 14.60
C LYS A 774 -33.15 -7.72 14.98
N ASN A 775 -33.39 -7.86 16.29
CA ASN A 775 -34.41 -8.70 16.95
C ASN A 775 -34.30 -10.22 16.72
N LEU A 776 -33.30 -10.72 15.99
CA LEU A 776 -33.21 -12.16 15.67
C LEU A 776 -32.70 -13.01 16.84
N LEU A 777 -31.74 -12.50 17.62
CA LEU A 777 -31.00 -13.29 18.61
C LEU A 777 -31.88 -13.82 19.76
N SER A 778 -32.82 -13.01 20.28
CA SER A 778 -33.80 -13.48 21.28
C SER A 778 -34.65 -14.64 20.75
N GLY A 779 -35.09 -14.58 19.50
CA GLY A 779 -35.87 -15.65 18.85
C GLY A 779 -35.09 -16.96 18.68
N LEU A 780 -33.79 -16.87 18.37
CA LEU A 780 -32.90 -18.04 18.28
C LEU A 780 -32.62 -18.63 19.66
N LEU A 781 -32.34 -17.80 20.66
CA LEU A 781 -32.07 -18.26 22.01
C LEU A 781 -33.32 -18.79 22.73
N ALA A 782 -34.53 -18.37 22.34
CA ALA A 782 -35.78 -18.99 22.76
C ALA A 782 -35.98 -20.41 22.16
N GLN A 783 -35.51 -20.66 20.93
CA GLN A 783 -35.48 -22.03 20.37
C GLN A 783 -34.44 -22.89 21.10
N ALA A 784 -33.26 -22.31 21.39
CA ALA A 784 -32.22 -22.97 22.16
C ALA A 784 -32.70 -23.37 23.57
N ASP A 785 -33.39 -22.47 24.26
CA ASP A 785 -34.01 -22.71 25.57
C ASP A 785 -34.93 -23.95 25.56
N LYS A 786 -35.72 -24.12 24.49
CA LYS A 786 -36.54 -25.32 24.27
C LYS A 786 -35.68 -26.56 24.00
N SER A 787 -34.73 -26.49 23.06
CA SER A 787 -33.88 -27.62 22.67
C SER A 787 -33.03 -28.16 23.84
N PHE A 788 -32.45 -27.29 24.69
CA PHE A 788 -31.74 -27.73 25.89
C PHE A 788 -32.69 -28.30 26.96
N LYS A 789 -33.87 -27.69 27.18
CA LYS A 789 -34.89 -28.26 28.06
C LYS A 789 -35.36 -29.65 27.59
N GLU A 790 -35.37 -29.92 26.30
CA GLU A 790 -35.65 -31.25 25.74
C GLU A 790 -34.45 -32.20 25.87
N LEU A 791 -33.23 -31.72 25.63
CA LEU A 791 -32.00 -32.50 25.81
C LEU A 791 -31.83 -33.06 27.23
N PHE A 792 -32.14 -32.26 28.26
CA PHE A 792 -31.96 -32.61 29.67
C PHE A 792 -33.21 -33.23 30.35
N LYS A 793 -34.33 -33.42 29.65
CA LYS A 793 -35.55 -34.07 30.22
C LYS A 793 -35.28 -35.51 30.70
N GLU A 794 -34.54 -36.29 29.92
CA GLU A 794 -34.24 -37.69 30.26
C GLU A 794 -33.49 -37.84 31.59
N GLU A 795 -32.57 -36.90 31.88
CA GLU A 795 -31.73 -36.87 33.08
C GLU A 795 -32.55 -36.70 34.37
N GLN A 796 -33.82 -36.25 34.27
CA GLN A 796 -34.72 -36.04 35.41
C GLN A 796 -35.60 -37.27 35.72
N SER A 797 -35.61 -38.29 34.87
CA SER A 797 -36.59 -39.40 34.94
C SER A 797 -36.28 -40.47 35.98
N THR A 798 -35.01 -40.67 36.34
CA THR A 798 -34.52 -41.86 37.07
C THR A 798 -34.39 -41.71 38.59
N ASP A 799 -34.36 -40.50 39.12
CA ASP A 799 -33.97 -40.25 40.53
C ASP A 799 -35.11 -40.56 41.51
N TRP A 800 -36.31 -40.02 41.25
CA TRP A 800 -37.49 -40.19 42.13
C TRP A 800 -37.91 -41.65 42.29
N MET A 801 -37.81 -42.46 41.22
CA MET A 801 -38.15 -43.88 41.25
C MET A 801 -37.18 -44.69 42.12
N SER A 802 -35.89 -44.31 42.12
CA SER A 802 -34.86 -44.93 42.94
C SER A 802 -35.12 -44.66 44.43
N TRP A 803 -35.39 -43.40 44.80
CA TRP A 803 -35.77 -43.04 46.17
C TRP A 803 -37.12 -43.65 46.61
N ALA A 804 -38.10 -43.76 45.70
CA ALA A 804 -39.35 -44.43 45.98
C ALA A 804 -39.17 -45.92 46.28
N LEU A 805 -38.32 -46.64 45.51
CA LEU A 805 -38.00 -48.05 45.76
C LEU A 805 -37.25 -48.25 47.09
N VAL A 806 -36.32 -47.35 47.44
CA VAL A 806 -35.65 -47.35 48.76
C VAL A 806 -36.66 -47.10 49.88
N GLY A 807 -37.58 -46.15 49.71
CA GLY A 807 -38.65 -45.86 50.67
C GLY A 807 -39.62 -47.03 50.87
N ILE A 808 -40.02 -47.71 49.79
CA ILE A 808 -40.84 -48.93 49.84
C ILE A 808 -40.09 -50.06 50.56
N GLY A 809 -38.81 -50.27 50.24
CA GLY A 809 -37.98 -51.26 50.93
C GLY A 809 -37.86 -51.00 52.45
N PHE A 810 -37.64 -49.74 52.83
CA PHE A 810 -37.61 -49.32 54.23
C PHE A 810 -38.97 -49.53 54.93
N PHE A 811 -40.08 -49.21 54.26
CA PHE A 811 -41.44 -49.42 54.79
C PHE A 811 -41.73 -50.92 55.02
N VAL A 812 -41.35 -51.80 54.09
CA VAL A 812 -41.48 -53.26 54.24
C VAL A 812 -40.66 -53.77 55.43
N ILE A 813 -39.44 -53.27 55.63
CA ILE A 813 -38.61 -53.62 56.80
C ILE A 813 -39.28 -53.18 58.11
N VAL A 814 -39.83 -51.96 58.17
CA VAL A 814 -40.57 -51.47 59.36
C VAL A 814 -41.81 -52.33 59.64
N VAL A 815 -42.59 -52.68 58.62
CA VAL A 815 -43.77 -53.55 58.77
C VAL A 815 -43.38 -54.94 59.28
N LEU A 816 -42.29 -55.52 58.78
CA LEU A 816 -41.77 -56.81 59.27
C LEU A 816 -41.33 -56.73 60.75
N ILE A 817 -40.65 -55.65 61.15
CA ILE A 817 -40.25 -55.44 62.55
C ILE A 817 -41.48 -55.31 63.46
N VAL A 818 -42.50 -54.55 63.05
CA VAL A 818 -43.76 -54.42 63.80
C VAL A 818 -44.48 -55.77 63.91
N LEU A 819 -44.54 -56.56 62.83
CA LEU A 819 -45.10 -57.91 62.86
C LEU A 819 -44.37 -58.82 63.85
N VAL A 820 -43.03 -58.84 63.84
CA VAL A 820 -42.22 -59.61 64.79
C VAL A 820 -42.50 -59.18 66.23
N VAL A 821 -42.56 -57.88 66.51
CA VAL A 821 -42.90 -57.35 67.84
C VAL A 821 -44.30 -57.77 68.29
N VAL A 822 -45.31 -57.67 67.40
CA VAL A 822 -46.69 -58.09 67.69
C VAL A 822 -46.78 -59.60 67.97
N ILE A 823 -46.11 -60.44 67.18
CA ILE A 823 -46.05 -61.89 67.39
C ILE A 823 -45.39 -62.20 68.74
N PHE A 824 -44.28 -61.53 69.07
CA PHE A 824 -43.59 -61.71 70.36
C PHE A 824 -44.45 -61.27 71.55
N TRP A 825 -45.23 -60.20 71.38
CA TRP A 825 -46.15 -59.69 72.39
C TRP A 825 -47.35 -60.62 72.62
N MET A 826 -47.96 -61.15 71.54
CA MET A 826 -49.01 -62.18 71.63
C MET A 826 -48.49 -63.46 72.30
N TRP A 827 -47.28 -63.92 71.96
CA TRP A 827 -46.64 -65.06 72.60
C TRP A 827 -46.44 -64.83 74.11
N PHE A 828 -45.97 -63.64 74.50
CA PHE A 828 -45.79 -63.28 75.90
C PHE A 828 -47.12 -63.20 76.68
N ILE A 829 -48.20 -62.72 76.05
CA ILE A 829 -49.54 -62.72 76.63
C ILE A 829 -50.07 -64.15 76.81
N SER A 830 -49.88 -65.04 75.82
CA SER A 830 -50.31 -66.44 75.91
C SER A 830 -49.69 -67.17 77.12
N ARG A 831 -48.39 -66.94 77.38
CA ARG A 831 -47.69 -67.48 78.56
C ARG A 831 -48.24 -66.94 79.89
N LYS A 832 -48.71 -65.68 79.93
CA LYS A 832 -49.34 -65.12 81.14
C LYS A 832 -50.74 -65.69 81.40
N GLY A 833 -51.46 -66.13 80.38
CA GLY A 833 -52.74 -66.84 80.52
C GLY A 833 -52.56 -68.20 81.23
N ALA A 834 -51.62 -69.01 80.75
CA ALA A 834 -51.36 -70.36 81.28
C ALA A 834 -50.96 -70.38 82.77
N ALA A 835 -50.33 -69.31 83.27
CA ALA A 835 -49.83 -69.23 84.64
C ALA A 835 -50.91 -69.05 85.73
N LYS A 836 -52.14 -68.62 85.38
CA LYS A 836 -53.22 -68.39 86.37
C LYS A 836 -54.16 -69.58 86.59
N ALA A 837 -54.13 -70.59 85.73
CA ALA A 837 -55.08 -71.72 85.77
C ALA A 837 -54.72 -72.85 86.76
N LYS A 838 -53.68 -72.70 87.59
CA LYS A 838 -53.12 -73.80 88.41
C LYS A 838 -53.00 -73.51 89.90
N LYS A 839 -53.83 -72.60 90.45
CA LYS A 839 -53.80 -72.20 91.87
C LYS A 839 -55.19 -72.10 92.56
N SER A 840 -56.10 -73.01 92.24
CA SER A 840 -57.41 -73.13 92.91
C SER A 840 -57.98 -74.56 92.93
N LYS A 841 -57.28 -75.50 93.59
CA LYS A 841 -57.82 -76.78 94.08
C LYS A 841 -56.84 -77.42 95.08
N GLY A 842 -57.35 -77.93 96.20
CA GLY A 842 -56.57 -78.67 97.22
C GLY A 842 -56.62 -78.07 98.62
N ALA A 843 -57.63 -78.43 99.41
CA ALA A 843 -57.70 -78.20 100.85
C ALA A 843 -58.58 -79.27 101.53
N GLY A 844 -57.97 -80.11 102.38
CA GLY A 844 -58.61 -81.17 103.20
C GLY A 844 -59.06 -82.44 102.45
N SER A 845 -59.18 -83.61 103.09
CA SER A 845 -58.65 -84.06 104.41
C SER A 845 -58.87 -85.59 104.61
N SER A 846 -58.40 -86.12 105.76
CA SER A 846 -58.73 -87.41 106.43
C SER A 846 -58.24 -88.76 105.87
N ASP A 847 -57.20 -89.28 106.53
CA ASP A 847 -57.16 -90.53 107.34
C ASP A 847 -57.54 -91.92 106.76
N SER A 848 -56.60 -92.87 106.78
CA SER A 848 -56.43 -93.85 107.90
C SER A 848 -55.74 -95.17 107.49
N ARG A 849 -54.96 -95.73 108.43
CA ARG A 849 -54.14 -96.97 108.36
C ARG A 849 -52.90 -96.93 107.47
#